data_AF-A0A926GDW7-F1
#
_entry.id   AF-A0A926GDW7-F1
#
_cell.length_a   1.000
_cell.length_b   1.000
_cell.length_c   1.000
_cell.angle_alpha   90.00
_cell.angle_beta   90.00
_cell.angle_gamma   90.00
#
_symmetry.space_group_name_H-M   'P 1'
#
loop_
_entity.id
_entity.type
_entity.pdbx_description
1 polymer ?
#
loop_
_entity_poly.entity_id
_entity_poly.type
_entity_poly.pdbx_seq_one_letter_code
_entity_poly.pdbx_strand_id
1 'polypeptide(L)'
;MGYTTPDEWDAHYISGKTFRHLGDAERQLLAVHAPAPDGGLALDVGCGLGELACYLTESGYTVDAIDYAPAALTHAEAHNTVTSAVTYQVCDIERDGLDDLPHSAYDLIIFRLSWAFIRDRTRVMSRLREHLRPDGTVCVITPITTAVPDGQRDIALDDEEIGLLCAGWTIAERHDADDLAFIVLRGPAPAPVECAGKGRPSPHALTGAGVVVTDPVGRILLGWSERRGVWELPGGKNDADENFLAAAVRELQEETGLKANPAGARLLALLMDSTHGIPRMTAAVRVAAYSGEVAVTEPDLIRRWEWHEVSDLSHLAQPLFTPSAHVIDTVWPGLLTGLPPVQRYPITPAEVPEPAQQAAEASALRKAMADRLIEDGWMDAGSPIEAAVRCVPRHRYLPGSELKDAYDPMQAPVTKRTPSGKATSSVSAPWLQAVMLRDADLNPGDTVIEVGSGGYHAALAQELVGPRGTVLSIDIDPFVTDRARRHLDDTGYHQVRVHLGDGEQAPAQLAKPASVDALIVTVEARDIPPAWIDSLVEGGRLVVPLRIHGYTWAIPFTNRDGVLIADSYTVCGFVPLQGPGHRADHVTRLRGGEITLRFADGTPVGTSRLDAALDMPRIERWTGVTIPGNVPFDMLMLWLATHIEGGFARLAVDADLDTGLLHRPGGWDAATLIRDDSLAHLLTRKLPDDESRPSLWEFGIHAHGPQADALADTMAGLVTAWDRTARTTSPQLRAYPAATVDRDLAVGHVLDKPHRRLVFTWTSETP
;
A
#
# COMPACT_ATOMS: atom_id res chain seq x y z
N MET A 1 5.64 54.78 31.79
CA MET A 1 6.36 53.63 32.38
C MET A 1 5.30 52.85 33.14
N GLY A 2 4.71 51.84 32.52
CA GLY A 2 3.82 50.93 33.22
C GLY A 2 4.64 50.05 34.16
N TYR A 3 4.13 49.78 35.36
CA TYR A 3 4.68 48.78 36.26
C TYR A 3 4.36 47.40 35.66
N THR A 4 5.37 46.58 35.43
CA THR A 4 5.26 45.33 34.66
C THR A 4 5.62 44.07 35.43
N THR A 5 6.16 44.21 36.65
CA THR A 5 6.62 43.12 37.50
C THR A 5 6.18 43.31 38.96
N PRO A 6 6.11 42.24 39.79
CA PRO A 6 5.81 42.36 41.21
C PRO A 6 6.79 43.31 41.92
N ASP A 7 8.09 43.20 41.63
CA ASP A 7 9.13 44.02 42.25
C ASP A 7 8.96 45.52 41.97
N GLU A 8 8.49 45.87 40.76
CA GLU A 8 8.20 47.25 40.38
C GLU A 8 6.98 47.81 41.13
N TRP A 9 5.95 46.99 41.32
CA TRP A 9 4.78 47.35 42.13
C TRP A 9 5.13 47.42 43.62
N ASP A 10 5.88 46.46 44.16
CA ASP A 10 6.36 46.49 45.54
C ASP A 10 7.21 47.74 45.81
N ALA A 11 8.16 48.06 44.91
CA ALA A 11 8.95 49.28 45.01
C ALA A 11 8.07 50.55 44.96
N HIS A 12 7.00 50.54 44.16
CA HIS A 12 6.04 51.64 44.12
C HIS A 12 5.35 51.83 45.48
N TYR A 13 4.78 50.78 46.05
CA TYR A 13 4.08 50.84 47.34
C TYR A 13 5.03 51.20 48.49
N ILE A 14 6.24 50.63 48.53
CA ILE A 14 7.27 50.96 49.53
C ILE A 14 7.70 52.43 49.45
N SER A 15 7.67 53.04 48.26
CA SER A 15 8.04 54.45 48.08
C SER A 15 7.04 55.44 48.70
N GLY A 16 5.89 54.97 49.20
CA GLY A 16 4.87 55.78 49.87
C GLY A 16 4.05 56.65 48.93
N LYS A 17 4.11 56.41 47.61
CA LYS A 17 3.24 57.06 46.63
C LYS A 17 1.82 56.51 46.79
N THR A 18 0.85 57.42 46.88
CA THR A 18 -0.56 57.06 47.06
C THR A 18 -1.32 57.12 45.75
N PHE A 19 -2.38 56.33 45.67
CA PHE A 19 -3.35 56.38 44.59
C PHE A 19 -4.48 57.36 44.92
N ARG A 20 -5.36 57.57 43.94
CA ARG A 20 -6.56 58.38 44.10
C ARG A 20 -7.47 57.80 45.20
N HIS A 21 -7.78 58.62 46.21
CA HIS A 21 -8.71 58.27 47.28
C HIS A 21 -10.11 57.95 46.76
N LEU A 22 -10.86 57.13 47.49
CA LEU A 22 -12.22 56.74 47.15
C LEU A 22 -13.20 57.90 47.42
N GLY A 23 -13.66 58.53 46.34
CA GLY A 23 -14.50 59.73 46.40
C GLY A 23 -15.99 59.46 46.69
N ASP A 24 -16.73 60.50 47.07
CA ASP A 24 -18.15 60.40 47.42
C ASP A 24 -19.02 59.96 46.23
N ALA A 25 -18.69 60.40 45.01
CA ALA A 25 -19.41 60.00 43.79
C ALA A 25 -19.25 58.49 43.50
N GLU A 26 -18.04 57.95 43.67
CA GLU A 26 -17.79 56.51 43.54
C GLU A 26 -18.57 55.72 44.60
N ARG A 27 -18.57 56.18 45.86
CA ARG A 27 -19.32 55.54 46.96
C ARG A 27 -20.82 55.51 46.70
N GLN A 28 -21.38 56.61 46.20
CA GLN A 28 -22.79 56.70 45.85
C GLN A 28 -23.17 55.71 44.74
N LEU A 29 -22.34 55.59 43.69
CA LEU A 29 -22.58 54.63 42.62
C LEU A 29 -22.46 53.18 43.12
N LEU A 30 -21.48 52.87 43.97
CA LEU A 30 -21.35 51.55 44.59
C LEU A 30 -22.59 51.18 45.42
N ALA A 31 -23.11 52.11 46.22
CA ALA A 31 -24.30 51.88 47.05
C ALA A 31 -25.57 51.62 46.20
N VAL A 32 -25.66 52.21 45.00
CA VAL A 32 -26.80 52.04 44.10
C VAL A 32 -26.67 50.77 43.23
N HIS A 33 -25.50 50.54 42.65
CA HIS A 33 -25.32 49.54 41.59
C HIS A 33 -24.68 48.23 42.06
N ALA A 34 -24.13 48.20 43.27
CA ALA A 34 -23.56 47.00 43.88
C ALA A 34 -23.90 46.88 45.39
N PRO A 35 -25.19 47.01 45.80
CA PRO A 35 -25.57 46.90 47.21
C PRO A 35 -25.29 45.50 47.76
N ALA A 36 -24.79 45.43 49.01
CA ALA A 36 -24.47 44.16 49.65
C ALA A 36 -25.76 43.36 49.94
N PRO A 37 -25.88 42.11 49.44
CA PRO A 37 -26.91 41.21 49.92
C PRO A 37 -26.58 40.72 51.35
N ASP A 38 -27.57 40.14 52.04
CA ASP A 38 -27.35 39.55 53.36
C ASP A 38 -26.27 38.45 53.29
N GLY A 39 -25.12 38.70 53.94
CA GLY A 39 -23.96 37.79 53.88
C GLY A 39 -23.22 37.80 52.54
N GLY A 40 -23.30 38.89 51.78
CA GLY A 40 -22.67 39.03 50.47
C GLY A 40 -21.16 38.92 50.49
N LEU A 41 -20.60 38.33 49.43
CA LEU A 41 -19.16 38.19 49.23
C LEU A 41 -18.68 39.11 48.10
N ALA A 42 -17.60 39.85 48.35
CA ALA A 42 -16.95 40.69 47.35
C ALA A 42 -15.49 40.29 47.13
N LEU A 43 -15.05 40.26 45.87
CA LEU A 43 -13.65 40.12 45.49
C LEU A 43 -13.12 41.47 45.00
N ASP A 44 -12.18 42.08 45.72
CA ASP A 44 -11.48 43.31 45.34
C ASP A 44 -10.14 42.97 44.67
N VAL A 45 -10.08 43.13 43.35
CA VAL A 45 -8.92 42.71 42.53
C VAL A 45 -7.99 43.88 42.25
N GLY A 46 -6.75 43.77 42.75
CA GLY A 46 -5.79 44.87 42.77
C GLY A 46 -6.14 45.87 43.87
N CYS A 47 -6.36 45.37 45.09
CA CYS A 47 -6.91 46.15 46.21
C CYS A 47 -5.99 47.29 46.68
N GLY A 48 -4.71 47.27 46.30
CA GLY A 48 -3.73 48.29 46.66
C GLY A 48 -3.63 48.51 48.16
N LEU A 49 -3.84 49.76 48.60
CA LEU A 49 -3.78 50.14 50.02
C LEU A 49 -5.03 49.75 50.83
N GLY A 50 -6.02 49.08 50.23
CA GLY A 50 -7.17 48.49 50.93
C GLY A 50 -8.35 49.43 51.23
N GLU A 51 -8.31 50.69 50.77
CA GLU A 51 -9.37 51.69 51.03
C GLU A 51 -10.76 51.23 50.54
N LEU A 52 -10.82 50.59 49.37
CA LEU A 52 -12.07 50.05 48.81
C LEU A 52 -12.58 48.84 49.61
N ALA A 53 -11.70 47.89 49.93
CA ALA A 53 -12.03 46.72 50.75
C ALA A 53 -12.66 47.11 52.11
N CYS A 54 -12.11 48.13 52.77
CA CYS A 54 -12.69 48.66 54.02
C CYS A 54 -14.10 49.22 53.80
N TYR A 55 -14.31 50.03 52.76
CA TYR A 55 -15.63 50.58 52.44
C TYR A 55 -16.67 49.50 52.09
N LEU A 56 -16.29 48.48 51.32
CA LEU A 56 -17.17 47.37 50.98
C LEU A 56 -17.59 46.60 52.24
N THR A 57 -16.68 46.46 53.21
CA THR A 57 -16.97 45.86 54.52
C THR A 57 -17.98 46.68 55.32
N GLU A 58 -17.78 48.00 55.40
CA GLU A 58 -18.73 48.93 56.04
C GLU A 58 -20.12 48.89 55.37
N SER A 59 -20.14 48.60 54.07
CA SER A 59 -21.35 48.46 53.26
C SER A 59 -22.05 47.10 53.41
N GLY A 60 -21.46 46.15 54.14
CA GLY A 60 -22.06 44.86 54.48
C GLY A 60 -21.48 43.62 53.78
N TYR A 61 -20.45 43.77 52.95
CA TYR A 61 -19.77 42.61 52.34
C TYR A 61 -18.76 41.95 53.29
N THR A 62 -18.56 40.65 53.12
CA THR A 62 -17.28 40.00 53.47
C THR A 62 -16.37 40.09 52.25
N VAL A 63 -15.15 40.58 52.41
CA VAL A 63 -14.29 40.94 51.27
C VAL A 63 -13.05 40.05 51.22
N ASP A 64 -12.81 39.44 50.06
CA ASP A 64 -11.50 38.92 49.72
C ASP A 64 -10.77 39.96 48.86
N ALA A 65 -9.66 40.47 49.37
CA ALA A 65 -8.88 41.52 48.75
C ALA A 65 -7.56 40.94 48.26
N ILE A 66 -7.33 40.99 46.95
CA ILE A 66 -6.15 40.41 46.33
C ILE A 66 -5.31 41.47 45.63
N ASP A 67 -3.99 41.30 45.70
CA ASP A 67 -3.05 42.14 44.96
C ASP A 67 -1.84 41.32 44.48
N TYR A 68 -1.25 41.77 43.39
CA TYR A 68 -0.04 41.18 42.81
C TYR A 68 1.21 41.50 43.63
N ALA A 69 1.16 42.58 44.44
CA ALA A 69 2.29 43.10 45.22
C ALA A 69 2.12 42.82 46.73
N PRO A 70 2.98 41.99 47.35
CA PRO A 70 2.96 41.73 48.79
C PRO A 70 3.06 43.00 49.67
N ALA A 71 3.78 44.02 49.22
CA ALA A 71 3.91 45.27 49.96
C ALA A 71 2.56 46.02 50.05
N ALA A 72 1.71 45.93 49.02
CA ALA A 72 0.38 46.53 49.03
C ALA A 72 -0.48 45.95 50.17
N LEU A 73 -0.50 44.62 50.27
CA LEU A 73 -1.26 43.91 51.31
C LEU A 73 -0.75 44.21 52.71
N THR A 74 0.58 44.25 52.90
CA THR A 74 1.18 44.63 54.18
C THR A 74 0.73 46.03 54.62
N HIS A 75 0.67 46.98 53.67
CA HIS A 75 0.17 48.32 53.95
C HIS A 75 -1.34 48.33 54.22
N ALA A 76 -2.13 47.59 53.45
CA ALA A 76 -3.57 47.48 53.63
C ALA A 76 -3.93 46.91 55.01
N GLU A 77 -3.28 45.81 55.43
CA GLU A 77 -3.47 45.20 56.74
C GLU A 77 -3.13 46.15 57.89
N ALA A 78 -2.03 46.92 57.76
CA ALA A 78 -1.60 47.85 58.81
C ALA A 78 -2.55 49.04 59.00
N HIS A 79 -3.34 49.41 57.99
CA HIS A 79 -4.27 50.54 58.01
C HIS A 79 -5.74 50.11 58.10
N ASN A 80 -6.03 48.81 58.04
CA ASN A 80 -7.39 48.29 58.15
C ASN A 80 -7.86 48.33 59.61
N THR A 81 -8.87 49.16 59.88
CA THR A 81 -9.48 49.30 61.21
C THR A 81 -10.56 48.24 61.50
N VAL A 82 -10.88 47.36 60.55
CA VAL A 82 -11.94 46.35 60.61
C VAL A 82 -11.35 44.96 60.33
N THR A 83 -10.68 44.39 61.33
CA THR A 83 -9.73 43.28 61.13
C THR A 83 -10.35 41.88 60.91
N SER A 84 -11.68 41.70 61.00
CA SER A 84 -12.32 40.37 60.96
C SER A 84 -13.16 40.07 59.72
N ALA A 85 -13.24 40.98 58.75
CA ALA A 85 -14.14 40.86 57.60
C ALA A 85 -13.47 41.05 56.23
N VAL A 86 -12.14 41.26 56.21
CA VAL A 86 -11.33 41.29 54.99
C VAL A 86 -10.26 40.20 55.03
N THR A 87 -10.20 39.37 53.99
CA THR A 87 -9.12 38.40 53.77
C THR A 87 -8.15 38.98 52.75
N TYR A 88 -6.89 39.22 53.11
CA TYR A 88 -5.86 39.66 52.17
C TYR A 88 -5.05 38.47 51.64
N GLN A 89 -4.87 38.39 50.33
CA GLN A 89 -4.12 37.30 49.69
C GLN A 89 -3.30 37.80 48.50
N VAL A 90 -2.02 37.40 48.44
CA VAL A 90 -1.18 37.64 47.26
C VAL A 90 -1.70 36.76 46.14
N CYS A 91 -2.07 37.35 45.00
CA CYS A 91 -2.56 36.62 43.85
C CYS A 91 -2.22 37.36 42.56
N ASP A 92 -1.56 36.67 41.64
CA ASP A 92 -1.46 37.08 40.24
C ASP A 92 -2.74 36.66 39.51
N ILE A 93 -3.72 37.56 39.41
CA ILE A 93 -5.01 37.27 38.75
C ILE A 93 -4.83 36.80 37.29
N GLU A 94 -3.71 37.15 36.63
CA GLU A 94 -3.43 36.70 35.27
C GLU A 94 -2.84 35.28 35.24
N ARG A 95 -2.18 34.79 36.29
CA ARG A 95 -1.43 33.51 36.24
C ARG A 95 -1.95 32.45 37.18
N ASP A 96 -2.40 32.83 38.35
CA ASP A 96 -2.73 31.90 39.43
C ASP A 96 -4.08 31.19 39.20
N GLY A 97 -4.27 30.09 39.91
CA GLY A 97 -5.54 29.38 39.98
C GLY A 97 -6.55 30.19 40.79
N LEU A 98 -7.74 30.45 40.24
CA LEU A 98 -8.80 31.14 40.99
C LEU A 98 -9.51 30.21 41.97
N ASP A 99 -9.28 28.90 41.88
CA ASP A 99 -9.76 27.90 42.84
C ASP A 99 -9.09 28.04 44.21
N ASP A 100 -7.93 28.71 44.27
CA ASP A 100 -7.19 28.98 45.51
C ASP A 100 -7.65 30.26 46.23
N LEU A 101 -8.67 30.94 45.69
CA LEU A 101 -9.30 32.07 46.37
C LEU A 101 -10.09 31.59 47.60
N PRO A 102 -10.24 32.44 48.65
CA PRO A 102 -10.89 32.01 49.89
C PRO A 102 -12.34 31.57 49.69
N HIS A 103 -13.02 32.15 48.70
CA HIS A 103 -14.36 31.74 48.27
C HIS A 103 -14.40 31.37 46.78
N SER A 104 -15.21 30.35 46.47
CA SER A 104 -15.34 29.83 45.10
C SER A 104 -16.24 30.68 44.19
N ALA A 105 -17.11 31.54 44.76
CA ALA A 105 -17.97 32.44 43.99
C ALA A 105 -18.41 33.68 44.77
N TYR A 106 -18.52 34.82 44.09
CA TYR A 106 -18.76 36.15 44.67
C TYR A 106 -20.04 36.80 44.15
N ASP A 107 -20.66 37.64 44.98
CA ASP A 107 -21.80 38.50 44.59
C ASP A 107 -21.32 39.77 43.89
N LEU A 108 -20.11 40.24 44.24
CA LEU A 108 -19.42 41.36 43.61
C LEU A 108 -17.98 40.98 43.27
N ILE A 109 -17.55 41.21 42.03
CA ILE A 109 -16.13 41.22 41.67
C ILE A 109 -15.81 42.63 41.18
N ILE A 110 -14.83 43.28 41.78
CA ILE A 110 -14.54 44.68 41.49
C ILE A 110 -13.07 44.92 41.16
N PHE A 111 -12.86 45.74 40.13
CA PHE A 111 -11.56 46.28 39.76
C PHE A 111 -11.63 47.80 39.88
N ARG A 112 -10.87 48.37 40.81
CA ARG A 112 -10.76 49.83 40.94
C ARG A 112 -9.35 50.27 40.59
N LEU A 113 -9.23 51.05 39.52
CA LEU A 113 -7.97 51.57 38.98
C LEU A 113 -6.93 50.50 38.61
N SER A 114 -7.30 49.21 38.67
CA SER A 114 -6.42 48.07 38.42
C SER A 114 -6.60 47.47 37.02
N TRP A 115 -7.80 47.59 36.42
CA TRP A 115 -8.14 46.93 35.15
C TRP A 115 -7.25 47.32 33.97
N ALA A 116 -6.81 48.59 33.90
CA ALA A 116 -5.92 49.08 32.86
C ALA A 116 -4.58 48.33 32.83
N PHE A 117 -4.12 47.81 33.97
CA PHE A 117 -2.86 47.10 34.10
C PHE A 117 -2.93 45.60 33.77
N ILE A 118 -4.13 45.03 33.63
CA ILE A 118 -4.33 43.64 33.19
C ILE A 118 -3.97 43.53 31.70
N ARG A 119 -3.11 42.58 31.35
CA ARG A 119 -2.65 42.36 29.95
C ARG A 119 -3.58 41.42 29.19
N ASP A 120 -3.92 40.29 29.79
CA ASP A 120 -4.80 39.28 29.21
C ASP A 120 -6.25 39.46 29.71
N ARG A 121 -6.80 40.65 29.44
CA ARG A 121 -8.13 41.10 29.90
C ARG A 121 -9.24 40.14 29.49
N THR A 122 -9.17 39.59 28.27
CA THR A 122 -10.16 38.64 27.77
C THR A 122 -10.15 37.34 28.56
N ARG A 123 -8.96 36.76 28.80
CA ARG A 123 -8.85 35.53 29.60
C ARG A 123 -9.25 35.75 31.05
N VAL A 124 -8.77 36.83 31.68
CA VAL A 124 -9.11 37.17 33.07
C VAL A 124 -10.62 37.34 33.24
N MET A 125 -11.26 38.12 32.34
CA MET A 125 -12.72 38.30 32.40
C MET A 125 -13.47 36.98 32.17
N SER A 126 -13.02 36.15 31.23
CA SER A 126 -13.64 34.85 30.96
C SER A 126 -13.59 33.93 32.18
N ARG A 127 -12.47 33.88 32.90
CA ARG A 127 -12.33 33.06 34.11
C ARG A 127 -13.15 33.61 35.27
N LEU A 128 -13.15 34.93 35.49
CA LEU A 128 -13.89 35.54 36.60
C LEU A 128 -15.41 35.40 36.46
N ARG A 129 -15.92 35.32 35.22
CA ARG A 129 -17.33 34.99 34.97
C ARG A 129 -17.74 33.65 35.59
N GLU A 130 -16.83 32.68 35.69
CA GLU A 130 -17.10 31.37 36.30
C GLU A 130 -17.18 31.45 37.84
N HIS A 131 -16.57 32.47 38.44
CA HIS A 131 -16.60 32.73 39.88
C HIS A 131 -17.64 33.78 40.28
N LEU A 132 -18.52 34.19 39.37
CA LEU A 132 -19.61 35.10 39.66
C LEU A 132 -20.86 34.29 40.04
N ARG A 133 -21.48 34.61 41.18
CA ARG A 133 -22.76 34.01 41.57
C ARG A 133 -23.86 34.39 40.57
N PRO A 134 -24.95 33.59 40.49
CA PRO A 134 -26.16 34.00 39.80
C PRO A 134 -26.59 35.40 40.28
N ASP A 135 -26.90 36.30 39.34
CA ASP A 135 -27.23 37.72 39.59
C ASP A 135 -26.10 38.58 40.18
N GLY A 136 -24.90 38.02 40.30
CA GLY A 136 -23.71 38.75 40.73
C GLY A 136 -23.31 39.87 39.75
N THR A 137 -22.53 40.81 40.24
CA THR A 137 -22.12 42.01 39.51
C THR A 137 -20.60 42.06 39.35
N VAL A 138 -20.12 42.38 38.15
CA VAL A 138 -18.73 42.82 37.95
C VAL A 138 -18.72 44.34 37.81
N CYS A 139 -17.90 45.01 38.61
CA CYS A 139 -17.69 46.45 38.54
C CYS A 139 -16.26 46.75 38.10
N VAL A 140 -16.11 47.59 37.07
CA VAL A 140 -14.80 48.11 36.67
C VAL A 140 -14.83 49.63 36.76
N ILE A 141 -14.02 50.17 37.65
CA ILE A 141 -13.86 51.62 37.85
C ILE A 141 -12.49 52.00 37.31
N THR A 142 -12.44 52.74 36.22
CA THR A 142 -11.18 53.02 35.51
C THR A 142 -11.15 54.46 34.97
N PRO A 143 -9.98 55.11 34.91
CA PRO A 143 -9.84 56.36 34.17
C PRO A 143 -10.13 56.15 32.68
N ILE A 144 -10.64 57.19 32.03
CA ILE A 144 -10.82 57.23 30.57
C ILE A 144 -9.71 58.04 29.91
N THR A 145 -9.34 57.68 28.69
CA THR A 145 -8.21 58.29 27.98
C THR A 145 -8.33 59.80 27.80
N THR A 146 -9.55 60.29 27.63
CA THR A 146 -9.84 61.72 27.47
C THR A 146 -9.66 62.52 28.76
N ALA A 147 -9.57 61.86 29.92
CA ALA A 147 -9.46 62.49 31.22
C ALA A 147 -8.06 62.37 31.85
N VAL A 148 -7.11 61.73 31.16
CA VAL A 148 -5.70 61.62 31.60
C VAL A 148 -4.76 62.39 30.66
N PRO A 149 -3.63 62.96 31.15
CA PRO A 149 -2.68 63.67 30.30
C PRO A 149 -2.01 62.78 29.25
N ASP A 150 -1.64 63.37 28.11
CA ASP A 150 -0.84 62.72 27.08
C ASP A 150 0.45 62.09 27.68
N GLY A 151 0.63 60.78 27.47
CA GLY A 151 1.73 60.00 28.06
C GLY A 151 1.36 59.15 29.29
N GLN A 152 0.11 59.24 29.78
CA GLN A 152 -0.45 58.37 30.82
C GLN A 152 -1.55 57.45 30.28
N ARG A 153 -1.47 57.07 29.00
CA ARG A 153 -2.46 56.20 28.35
C ARG A 153 -2.59 54.82 29.02
N ASP A 154 -1.49 54.30 29.55
CA ASP A 154 -1.39 52.94 30.11
C ASP A 154 -2.23 52.73 31.40
N ILE A 155 -2.76 53.81 31.99
CA ILE A 155 -3.57 53.76 33.22
C ILE A 155 -5.07 54.02 32.98
N ALA A 156 -5.48 54.14 31.72
CA ALA A 156 -6.84 54.49 31.32
C ALA A 156 -7.35 53.53 30.23
N LEU A 157 -8.66 53.54 29.98
CA LEU A 157 -9.29 52.81 28.88
C LEU A 157 -9.93 53.78 27.88
N ASP A 158 -9.91 53.43 26.58
CA ASP A 158 -10.71 54.12 25.57
C ASP A 158 -12.08 53.44 25.36
N ASP A 159 -12.92 54.05 24.52
CA ASP A 159 -14.27 53.56 24.27
C ASP A 159 -14.29 52.20 23.54
N GLU A 160 -13.26 51.87 22.75
CA GLU A 160 -13.17 50.56 22.08
C GLU A 160 -12.84 49.45 23.08
N GLU A 161 -11.88 49.70 23.98
CA GLU A 161 -11.52 48.80 25.07
C GLU A 161 -12.68 48.58 26.05
N ILE A 162 -13.42 49.65 26.38
CA ILE A 162 -14.65 49.54 27.19
C ILE A 162 -15.71 48.76 26.41
N GLY A 163 -15.86 48.99 25.10
CA GLY A 163 -16.76 48.22 24.25
C GLY A 163 -16.45 46.72 24.28
N LEU A 164 -15.17 46.35 24.21
CA LEU A 164 -14.71 44.96 24.32
C LEU A 164 -14.93 44.37 25.72
N LEU A 165 -14.75 45.15 26.78
CA LEU A 165 -15.03 44.76 28.17
C LEU A 165 -16.53 44.46 28.38
N CYS A 166 -17.39 45.31 27.83
CA CYS A 166 -18.84 45.16 27.86
C CYS A 166 -19.33 44.02 26.96
N ALA A 167 -18.54 43.61 25.97
CA ALA A 167 -18.91 42.52 25.07
C ALA A 167 -19.05 41.18 25.81
N GLY A 168 -20.13 40.44 25.51
CA GLY A 168 -20.43 39.16 26.15
C GLY A 168 -21.11 39.28 27.52
N TRP A 169 -21.73 40.41 27.80
CA TRP A 169 -22.63 40.60 28.95
C TRP A 169 -24.04 40.95 28.46
N THR A 170 -25.06 40.44 29.16
CA THR A 170 -26.47 40.73 28.86
C THR A 170 -26.82 42.16 29.26
N ILE A 171 -26.24 42.63 30.37
CA ILE A 171 -26.37 43.98 30.89
C ILE A 171 -24.97 44.57 31.02
N ALA A 172 -24.75 45.71 30.37
CA ALA A 172 -23.53 46.51 30.49
C ALA A 172 -23.92 47.99 30.57
N GLU A 173 -23.77 48.58 31.76
CA GLU A 173 -24.11 49.97 32.04
C GLU A 173 -22.83 50.76 32.31
N ARG A 174 -22.76 51.99 31.78
CA ARG A 174 -21.67 52.93 32.05
C ARG A 174 -22.23 54.15 32.76
N HIS A 175 -21.57 54.50 33.86
CA HIS A 175 -21.74 55.76 34.56
C HIS A 175 -20.39 56.49 34.60
N ASP A 176 -20.38 57.80 34.83
CA ASP A 176 -19.15 58.57 34.99
C ASP A 176 -19.13 59.20 36.39
N ALA A 177 -17.99 59.13 37.08
CA ALA A 177 -17.77 59.71 38.41
C ALA A 177 -16.38 60.33 38.48
N ASP A 178 -16.33 61.66 38.60
CA ASP A 178 -15.10 62.45 38.74
C ASP A 178 -13.97 61.98 37.79
N ASP A 179 -14.15 62.04 36.48
CA ASP A 179 -13.13 61.61 35.48
C ASP A 179 -12.86 60.09 35.40
N LEU A 180 -13.65 59.26 36.08
CA LEU A 180 -13.62 57.80 35.99
C LEU A 180 -14.87 57.28 35.27
N ALA A 181 -14.70 56.25 34.45
CA ALA A 181 -15.80 55.42 33.98
C ALA A 181 -16.08 54.32 35.02
N PHE A 182 -17.33 54.20 35.41
CA PHE A 182 -17.87 53.17 36.29
C PHE A 182 -18.72 52.22 35.45
N ILE A 183 -18.18 51.03 35.18
CA ILE A 183 -18.79 50.03 34.31
C ILE A 183 -19.41 48.92 35.17
N VAL A 184 -20.70 48.67 34.98
CA VAL A 184 -21.48 47.64 35.68
C VAL A 184 -21.87 46.55 34.70
N LEU A 185 -21.45 45.31 34.97
CA LEU A 185 -21.64 44.17 34.08
C LEU A 185 -22.41 43.06 34.81
N ARG A 186 -23.49 42.57 34.20
CA ARG A 186 -24.32 41.47 34.75
C ARG A 186 -24.80 40.51 33.66
N GLY A 187 -25.04 39.27 34.07
CA GLY A 187 -25.54 38.20 33.20
C GLY A 187 -24.56 37.82 32.07
N PRO A 188 -23.52 37.01 32.35
CA PRO A 188 -22.58 36.56 31.33
C PRO A 188 -23.31 35.91 30.14
N ALA A 189 -23.04 36.38 28.92
CA ALA A 189 -23.67 35.92 27.69
C ALA A 189 -22.60 35.41 26.69
N PRO A 190 -22.19 34.12 26.78
CA PRO A 190 -21.24 33.56 25.83
C PRO A 190 -21.86 33.47 24.43
N ALA A 191 -21.33 34.22 23.47
CA ALA A 191 -21.68 34.10 22.05
C ALA A 191 -20.76 33.07 21.35
N PRO A 192 -21.24 32.31 20.35
CA PRO A 192 -20.38 31.44 19.54
C PRO A 192 -19.33 32.25 18.76
N VAL A 193 -18.17 31.66 18.53
CA VAL A 193 -17.08 32.30 17.78
C VAL A 193 -17.49 32.47 16.32
N GLU A 194 -17.59 33.72 15.86
CA GLU A 194 -17.79 34.04 14.44
C GLU A 194 -16.44 34.19 13.71
N CYS A 195 -16.33 33.59 12.51
CA CYS A 195 -15.12 33.66 11.69
C CYS A 195 -15.29 34.68 10.55
N ALA A 196 -14.53 35.77 10.57
CA ALA A 196 -14.51 36.76 9.49
C ALA A 196 -13.40 36.47 8.47
N GLY A 197 -13.73 36.50 7.18
CA GLY A 197 -12.73 36.39 6.10
C GLY A 197 -11.97 37.71 5.90
N LYS A 198 -10.66 37.63 5.63
CA LYS A 198 -9.94 38.76 5.02
C LYS A 198 -10.39 38.87 3.55
N GLY A 199 -10.47 40.10 3.01
CA GLY A 199 -10.92 40.36 1.63
C GLY A 199 -10.16 39.55 0.58
N ARG A 200 -10.65 39.57 -0.68
CA ARG A 200 -10.13 38.72 -1.77
C ARG A 200 -8.59 38.83 -1.88
N PRO A 201 -7.84 37.74 -1.71
CA PRO A 201 -6.38 37.78 -1.75
C PRO A 201 -5.88 38.10 -3.16
N SER A 202 -4.69 38.71 -3.26
CA SER A 202 -4.00 38.90 -4.53
C SER A 202 -3.54 37.56 -5.10
N PRO A 203 -3.82 37.26 -6.39
CA PRO A 203 -3.31 36.04 -7.04
C PRO A 203 -1.78 36.06 -7.09
N HIS A 204 -1.13 35.07 -6.48
CA HIS A 204 0.35 35.02 -6.35
C HIS A 204 0.95 33.66 -6.75
N ALA A 205 0.14 32.72 -7.23
CA ALA A 205 0.60 31.40 -7.65
C ALA A 205 -0.11 30.95 -8.95
N LEU A 206 0.60 30.18 -9.77
CA LEU A 206 0.02 29.46 -10.90
C LEU A 206 -0.35 28.05 -10.44
N THR A 207 -1.64 27.71 -10.48
CA THR A 207 -2.14 26.37 -10.15
C THR A 207 -2.59 25.66 -11.41
N GLY A 208 -2.27 24.38 -11.51
CA GLY A 208 -2.75 23.51 -12.59
C GLY A 208 -2.66 22.04 -12.25
N ALA A 209 -3.16 21.20 -13.14
CA ALA A 209 -3.13 19.75 -13.00
C ALA A 209 -2.59 19.09 -14.27
N GLY A 210 -1.66 18.15 -14.11
CA GLY A 210 -1.18 17.29 -15.20
C GLY A 210 -1.78 15.89 -15.05
N VAL A 211 -2.23 15.32 -16.16
CA VAL A 211 -2.98 14.06 -16.19
C VAL A 211 -2.13 12.96 -16.80
N VAL A 212 -1.86 11.89 -16.05
CA VAL A 212 -1.35 10.63 -16.60
C VAL A 212 -2.53 9.71 -16.90
N VAL A 213 -2.70 9.41 -18.17
CA VAL A 213 -3.64 8.41 -18.68
C VAL A 213 -2.87 7.33 -19.44
N THR A 214 -3.27 6.08 -19.22
CA THR A 214 -2.68 4.91 -19.89
C THR A 214 -3.74 4.10 -20.62
N ASP A 215 -3.42 3.59 -21.80
CA ASP A 215 -4.30 2.69 -22.52
C ASP A 215 -4.35 1.28 -21.89
N PRO A 216 -5.21 0.36 -22.38
CA PRO A 216 -5.33 -0.99 -21.81
C PRO A 216 -4.04 -1.82 -21.83
N VAL A 217 -3.07 -1.48 -22.67
CA VAL A 217 -1.77 -2.18 -22.75
C VAL A 217 -0.66 -1.46 -21.96
N GLY A 218 -0.97 -0.34 -21.32
CA GLY A 218 -0.08 0.38 -20.40
C GLY A 218 0.75 1.49 -21.04
N ARG A 219 0.48 1.87 -22.29
CA ARG A 219 1.14 3.00 -22.96
C ARG A 219 0.59 4.33 -22.45
N ILE A 220 1.43 5.34 -22.36
CA ILE A 220 1.08 6.68 -21.90
C ILE A 220 0.72 7.60 -23.06
N LEU A 221 -0.32 8.43 -22.88
CA LEU A 221 -0.71 9.44 -23.85
C LEU A 221 0.13 10.72 -23.70
N LEU A 222 0.78 11.15 -24.77
CA LEU A 222 1.49 12.44 -24.85
C LEU A 222 1.07 13.23 -26.08
N GLY A 223 0.96 14.55 -25.91
CA GLY A 223 0.60 15.51 -26.94
C GLY A 223 1.84 16.24 -27.45
N TRP A 224 1.98 16.36 -28.76
CA TRP A 224 3.04 17.15 -29.37
C TRP A 224 2.61 18.61 -29.50
N SER A 225 3.23 19.50 -28.74
CA SER A 225 3.04 20.95 -28.89
C SER A 225 4.08 21.51 -29.87
N GLU A 226 3.67 21.72 -31.13
CA GLU A 226 4.56 22.27 -32.17
C GLU A 226 5.05 23.68 -31.82
N ARG A 227 4.21 24.48 -31.14
CA ARG A 227 4.55 25.84 -30.69
C ARG A 227 5.67 25.85 -29.65
N ARG A 228 5.67 24.90 -28.72
CA ARG A 228 6.66 24.79 -27.63
C ARG A 228 7.83 23.88 -28.01
N GLY A 229 7.67 23.02 -29.01
CA GLY A 229 8.65 22.01 -29.40
C GLY A 229 8.85 20.94 -28.34
N VAL A 230 7.80 20.58 -27.58
CA VAL A 230 7.85 19.62 -26.48
C VAL A 230 6.70 18.62 -26.54
N TRP A 231 6.91 17.47 -25.92
CA TRP A 231 5.85 16.54 -25.53
C TRP A 231 5.24 16.96 -24.18
N GLU A 232 3.92 16.94 -24.06
CA GLU A 232 3.23 17.27 -22.81
C GLU A 232 2.07 16.32 -22.50
N LEU A 233 1.77 16.18 -21.21
CA LEU A 233 0.58 15.48 -20.75
C LEU A 233 -0.66 16.35 -21.00
N PRO A 234 -1.86 15.74 -21.11
CA PRO A 234 -3.09 16.50 -20.97
C PRO A 234 -3.10 17.26 -19.64
N GLY A 235 -3.53 18.51 -19.65
CA GLY A 235 -3.62 19.28 -18.42
C GLY A 235 -3.48 20.79 -18.59
N GLY A 236 -4.08 21.51 -17.67
CA GLY A 236 -4.14 22.97 -17.71
C GLY A 236 -4.32 23.61 -16.34
N LYS A 237 -4.78 24.85 -16.37
CA LYS A 237 -4.89 25.69 -15.17
C LYS A 237 -6.17 25.38 -14.41
N ASN A 238 -6.15 25.59 -13.11
CA ASN A 238 -7.38 25.58 -12.32
C ASN A 238 -8.18 26.89 -12.55
N ASP A 239 -9.47 26.74 -12.81
CA ASP A 239 -10.46 27.82 -12.77
C ASP A 239 -10.81 28.23 -11.33
N ALA A 240 -11.46 29.40 -11.19
CA ALA A 240 -11.97 29.85 -9.91
C ALA A 240 -13.08 28.90 -9.44
N ASP A 241 -12.90 28.32 -8.25
CA ASP A 241 -13.84 27.41 -7.55
C ASP A 241 -13.74 25.91 -7.88
N GLU A 242 -12.82 25.47 -8.76
CA GLU A 242 -12.61 24.04 -9.03
C GLU A 242 -11.42 23.43 -8.26
N ASN A 243 -11.57 22.16 -7.87
CA ASN A 243 -10.47 21.39 -7.27
C ASN A 243 -9.56 20.77 -8.35
N PHE A 244 -8.38 20.28 -7.95
CA PHE A 244 -7.39 19.71 -8.88
C PHE A 244 -7.90 18.51 -9.70
N LEU A 245 -8.74 17.65 -9.13
CA LEU A 245 -9.27 16.48 -9.84
C LEU A 245 -10.29 16.89 -10.92
N ALA A 246 -11.15 17.87 -10.59
CA ALA A 246 -12.10 18.43 -11.53
C ALA A 246 -11.38 19.12 -12.70
N ALA A 247 -10.37 19.93 -12.41
CA ALA A 247 -9.51 20.56 -13.42
C ALA A 247 -8.85 19.50 -14.33
N ALA A 248 -8.24 18.48 -13.73
CA ALA A 248 -7.56 17.43 -14.47
C ALA A 248 -8.50 16.68 -15.43
N VAL A 249 -9.72 16.34 -14.98
CA VAL A 249 -10.71 15.64 -15.82
C VAL A 249 -11.28 16.56 -16.90
N ARG A 250 -11.53 17.83 -16.59
CA ARG A 250 -11.99 18.83 -17.56
C ARG A 250 -10.97 19.00 -18.68
N GLU A 251 -9.71 19.25 -18.33
CA GLU A 251 -8.62 19.44 -19.29
C GLU A 251 -8.37 18.18 -20.14
N LEU A 252 -8.42 16.99 -19.54
CA LEU A 252 -8.35 15.74 -20.30
C LEU A 252 -9.45 15.65 -21.36
N GLN A 253 -10.68 16.03 -21.01
CA GLN A 253 -11.80 16.02 -21.94
C GLN A 253 -11.66 17.11 -23.01
N GLU A 254 -11.28 18.33 -22.60
CA GLU A 254 -11.17 19.50 -23.46
C GLU A 254 -10.04 19.37 -24.48
N GLU A 255 -8.91 18.76 -24.13
CA GLU A 255 -7.72 18.66 -24.99
C GLU A 255 -7.63 17.36 -25.81
N THR A 256 -8.21 16.25 -25.32
CA THR A 256 -8.08 14.92 -25.95
C THR A 256 -9.40 14.28 -26.34
N GLY A 257 -10.54 14.83 -25.92
CA GLY A 257 -11.86 14.23 -26.07
C GLY A 257 -12.14 13.03 -25.15
N LEU A 258 -11.19 12.63 -24.30
CA LEU A 258 -11.36 11.50 -23.38
C LEU A 258 -12.16 11.93 -22.15
N LYS A 259 -13.21 11.17 -21.83
CA LYS A 259 -14.10 11.48 -20.70
C LYS A 259 -13.78 10.58 -19.52
N ALA A 260 -13.51 11.17 -18.37
CA ALA A 260 -13.28 10.47 -17.11
C ALA A 260 -14.24 10.98 -16.02
N ASN A 261 -14.42 10.19 -14.96
CA ASN A 261 -15.15 10.62 -13.77
C ASN A 261 -14.14 11.22 -12.77
N PRO A 262 -14.35 12.45 -12.23
CA PRO A 262 -13.49 13.02 -11.19
C PRO A 262 -13.32 12.12 -9.97
N ALA A 263 -14.34 11.33 -9.60
CA ALA A 263 -14.24 10.36 -8.50
C ALA A 263 -13.32 9.17 -8.81
N GLY A 264 -13.04 8.89 -10.09
CA GLY A 264 -12.12 7.86 -10.55
C GLY A 264 -10.71 8.38 -10.87
N ALA A 265 -10.47 9.69 -10.73
CA ALA A 265 -9.15 10.31 -10.87
C ALA A 265 -8.45 10.33 -9.50
N ARG A 266 -7.16 10.01 -9.48
CA ARG A 266 -6.35 9.96 -8.25
C ARG A 266 -5.30 11.04 -8.23
N LEU A 267 -5.34 11.91 -7.22
CA LEU A 267 -4.28 12.86 -6.93
C LEU A 267 -3.15 12.13 -6.22
N LEU A 268 -1.97 12.07 -6.82
CA LEU A 268 -0.81 11.34 -6.29
C LEU A 268 0.12 12.23 -5.49
N ALA A 269 0.32 13.47 -5.94
CA ALA A 269 1.12 14.46 -5.26
C ALA A 269 0.75 15.88 -5.68
N LEU A 270 1.07 16.85 -4.83
CA LEU A 270 1.21 18.24 -5.22
C LEU A 270 2.69 18.53 -5.45
N LEU A 271 3.00 19.09 -6.61
CA LEU A 271 4.35 19.42 -7.04
C LEU A 271 4.52 20.93 -7.02
N MET A 272 5.53 21.44 -6.33
CA MET A 272 5.79 22.86 -6.21
C MET A 272 7.16 23.21 -6.75
N ASP A 273 7.19 24.10 -7.73
CA ASP A 273 8.39 24.69 -8.31
C ASP A 273 8.23 26.21 -8.48
N SER A 274 9.20 26.84 -9.15
CA SER A 274 9.12 28.25 -9.51
C SER A 274 9.49 28.44 -10.97
N THR A 275 8.76 29.31 -11.67
CA THR A 275 9.03 29.66 -13.07
C THR A 275 8.95 31.17 -13.22
N HIS A 276 10.03 31.80 -13.70
CA HIS A 276 10.18 33.26 -13.80
C HIS A 276 9.89 34.02 -12.48
N GLY A 277 10.24 33.43 -11.33
CA GLY A 277 10.00 34.02 -10.00
C GLY A 277 8.56 33.89 -9.49
N ILE A 278 7.67 33.21 -10.22
CA ILE A 278 6.30 32.93 -9.79
C ILE A 278 6.24 31.49 -9.27
N PRO A 279 5.76 31.26 -8.03
CA PRO A 279 5.46 29.93 -7.53
C PRO A 279 4.44 29.24 -8.43
N ARG A 280 4.76 28.03 -8.87
CA ARG A 280 3.85 27.18 -9.62
C ARG A 280 3.61 25.89 -8.84
N MET A 281 2.35 25.53 -8.75
CA MET A 281 1.88 24.30 -8.15
C MET A 281 1.17 23.46 -9.21
N THR A 282 1.62 22.23 -9.38
CA THR A 282 1.07 21.26 -10.32
C THR A 282 0.57 20.03 -9.56
N ALA A 283 -0.71 19.73 -9.67
CA ALA A 283 -1.27 18.48 -9.20
C ALA A 283 -0.89 17.34 -10.16
N ALA A 284 -0.27 16.29 -9.61
CA ALA A 284 0.00 15.05 -10.35
C ALA A 284 -1.22 14.14 -10.24
N VAL A 285 -2.01 14.04 -11.31
CA VAL A 285 -3.26 13.29 -11.32
C VAL A 285 -3.13 12.09 -12.24
N ARG A 286 -3.59 10.93 -11.78
CA ARG A 286 -3.70 9.70 -12.59
C ARG A 286 -5.16 9.38 -12.88
N VAL A 287 -5.47 9.12 -14.14
CA VAL A 287 -6.79 8.67 -14.60
C VAL A 287 -6.65 7.24 -15.12
N ALA A 288 -7.27 6.29 -14.42
CA ALA A 288 -7.20 4.86 -14.77
C ALA A 288 -8.39 4.37 -15.62
N ALA A 289 -9.52 5.09 -15.60
CA ALA A 289 -10.72 4.75 -16.33
C ALA A 289 -11.26 5.96 -17.09
N TYR A 290 -11.44 5.81 -18.39
CA TYR A 290 -11.96 6.83 -19.29
C TYR A 290 -12.77 6.19 -20.42
N SER A 291 -13.48 7.00 -21.18
CA SER A 291 -14.25 6.60 -22.36
C SER A 291 -14.03 7.60 -23.50
N GLY A 292 -14.30 7.16 -24.73
CA GLY A 292 -14.07 7.96 -25.93
C GLY A 292 -12.78 7.56 -26.67
N GLU A 293 -12.57 8.19 -27.82
CA GLU A 293 -11.35 8.03 -28.62
C GLU A 293 -10.52 9.30 -28.53
N VAL A 294 -9.20 9.13 -28.57
CA VAL A 294 -8.27 10.26 -28.58
C VAL A 294 -8.47 11.06 -29.86
N ALA A 295 -8.79 12.34 -29.71
CA ALA A 295 -8.91 13.28 -30.81
C ALA A 295 -8.17 14.57 -30.45
N VAL A 296 -7.69 15.27 -31.48
CA VAL A 296 -7.20 16.64 -31.31
C VAL A 296 -8.40 17.57 -31.33
N THR A 297 -8.79 18.07 -30.17
CA THR A 297 -9.89 19.03 -29.98
C THR A 297 -9.40 20.47 -30.00
N GLU A 298 -8.15 20.70 -29.60
CA GLU A 298 -7.49 22.00 -29.56
C GLU A 298 -6.22 22.03 -30.44
N PRO A 299 -6.38 22.06 -31.78
CA PRO A 299 -5.27 21.94 -32.73
C PRO A 299 -4.25 23.08 -32.67
N ASP A 300 -4.62 24.21 -32.06
CA ASP A 300 -3.76 25.37 -31.86
C ASP A 300 -2.76 25.20 -30.69
N LEU A 301 -3.01 24.24 -29.80
CA LEU A 301 -2.15 23.92 -28.65
C LEU A 301 -1.39 22.61 -28.85
N ILE A 302 -2.10 21.56 -29.27
CA ILE A 302 -1.56 20.23 -29.50
C ILE A 302 -1.79 19.81 -30.94
N ARG A 303 -0.71 19.49 -31.65
CA ARG A 303 -0.77 19.10 -33.06
C ARG A 303 -1.29 17.68 -33.26
N ARG A 304 -0.93 16.79 -32.34
CA ARG A 304 -1.28 15.36 -32.35
C ARG A 304 -1.06 14.74 -30.98
N TRP A 305 -1.78 13.67 -30.72
CA TRP A 305 -1.67 12.82 -29.54
C TRP A 305 -1.12 11.45 -29.93
N GLU A 306 -0.18 10.91 -29.15
CA GLU A 306 0.45 9.61 -29.39
C GLU A 306 0.53 8.78 -28.12
N TRP A 307 0.39 7.47 -28.29
CA TRP A 307 0.61 6.49 -27.22
C TRP A 307 2.07 6.03 -27.25
N HIS A 308 2.79 6.23 -26.14
CA HIS A 308 4.19 5.86 -25.99
C HIS A 308 4.35 4.72 -24.98
N GLU A 309 5.29 3.82 -25.23
CA GLU A 309 5.73 2.87 -24.20
C GLU A 309 6.42 3.64 -23.07
N VAL A 310 6.11 3.29 -21.83
CA VAL A 310 6.68 3.98 -20.66
C VAL A 310 8.20 3.85 -20.62
N SER A 311 8.74 2.70 -21.04
CA SER A 311 10.19 2.45 -21.13
C SER A 311 10.91 3.41 -22.08
N ASP A 312 10.22 3.91 -23.10
CA ASP A 312 10.81 4.69 -24.17
C ASP A 312 10.87 6.18 -23.83
N LEU A 313 10.19 6.60 -22.76
CA LEU A 313 10.15 8.01 -22.33
C LEU A 313 11.53 8.58 -22.01
N SER A 314 12.43 7.75 -21.47
CA SER A 314 13.83 8.12 -21.19
C SER A 314 14.67 8.32 -22.47
N HIS A 315 14.14 7.89 -23.62
CA HIS A 315 14.80 7.90 -24.92
C HIS A 315 14.08 8.77 -25.96
N LEU A 316 13.08 9.57 -25.56
CA LEU A 316 12.39 10.47 -26.48
C LEU A 316 13.37 11.44 -27.14
N ALA A 317 13.35 11.48 -28.47
CA ALA A 317 14.23 12.35 -29.26
C ALA A 317 13.93 13.85 -29.08
N GLN A 318 12.75 14.18 -28.55
CA GLN A 318 12.29 15.54 -28.30
C GLN A 318 12.00 15.75 -26.80
N PRO A 319 12.19 16.96 -26.26
CA PRO A 319 12.05 17.23 -24.83
C PRO A 319 10.61 17.10 -24.31
N LEU A 320 10.47 16.78 -23.03
CA LEU A 320 9.21 16.83 -22.29
C LEU A 320 9.02 18.20 -21.62
N PHE A 321 7.77 18.68 -21.59
CA PHE A 321 7.41 19.85 -20.79
C PHE A 321 7.68 19.56 -19.30
N THR A 322 8.40 20.45 -18.61
CA THR A 322 8.93 20.18 -17.26
C THR A 322 7.85 19.78 -16.23
N PRO A 323 6.69 20.45 -16.12
CA PRO A 323 5.59 19.99 -15.28
C PRO A 323 5.14 18.57 -15.61
N SER A 324 4.96 18.26 -16.90
CA SER A 324 4.57 16.93 -17.35
C SER A 324 5.61 15.88 -16.97
N ALA A 325 6.90 16.18 -17.12
CA ALA A 325 7.98 15.29 -16.71
C ALA A 325 7.96 14.99 -15.20
N HIS A 326 7.70 15.98 -14.36
CA HIS A 326 7.57 15.76 -12.91
C HIS A 326 6.33 14.95 -12.53
N VAL A 327 5.21 15.15 -13.25
CA VAL A 327 4.00 14.34 -13.06
C VAL A 327 4.26 12.88 -13.47
N ILE A 328 4.92 12.64 -14.61
CA ILE A 328 5.33 11.30 -15.06
C ILE A 328 6.22 10.63 -14.01
N ASP A 329 7.24 11.33 -13.52
CA ASP A 329 8.14 10.82 -12.48
C ASP A 329 7.45 10.59 -11.13
N THR A 330 6.30 11.23 -10.89
CA THR A 330 5.47 10.90 -9.70
C THR A 330 4.77 9.55 -9.87
N VAL A 331 4.39 9.18 -11.10
CA VAL A 331 3.77 7.89 -11.39
C VAL A 331 4.81 6.77 -11.50
N TRP A 332 5.98 7.08 -12.07
CA TRP A 332 7.12 6.17 -12.23
C TRP A 332 8.42 6.83 -11.73
N PRO A 333 8.66 6.81 -10.41
CA PRO A 333 9.85 7.44 -9.82
C PRO A 333 11.16 6.89 -10.39
N GLY A 334 12.03 7.79 -10.85
CA GLY A 334 13.35 7.43 -11.37
C GLY A 334 13.36 7.04 -12.85
N LEU A 335 12.21 7.07 -13.54
CA LEU A 335 12.12 6.82 -14.98
C LEU A 335 12.88 7.88 -15.79
N LEU A 336 12.79 9.14 -15.38
CA LEU A 336 13.40 10.27 -16.06
C LEU A 336 14.62 10.76 -15.26
N THR A 337 15.79 10.73 -15.88
CA THR A 337 17.03 11.24 -15.27
C THR A 337 17.23 12.73 -15.54
N GLY A 338 17.81 13.46 -14.58
CA GLY A 338 18.21 14.86 -14.79
C GLY A 338 17.08 15.88 -14.71
N LEU A 339 15.96 15.54 -14.06
CA LEU A 339 14.87 16.49 -13.84
C LEU A 339 15.31 17.67 -12.94
N PRO A 340 14.79 18.89 -13.18
CA PRO A 340 15.00 20.02 -12.29
C PRO A 340 14.51 19.76 -10.85
N PRO A 341 14.95 20.52 -9.85
CA PRO A 341 14.41 20.39 -8.50
C PRO A 341 12.92 20.74 -8.45
N VAL A 342 12.12 19.89 -7.81
CA VAL A 342 10.71 20.12 -7.48
C VAL A 342 10.44 19.65 -6.05
N GLN A 343 9.70 20.43 -5.28
CA GLN A 343 9.21 19.96 -3.99
C GLN A 343 7.97 19.10 -4.22
N ARG A 344 7.98 17.88 -3.68
CA ARG A 344 6.88 16.91 -3.83
C ARG A 344 6.17 16.71 -2.49
N TYR A 345 4.86 16.88 -2.50
CA TYR A 345 3.97 16.60 -1.38
C TYR A 345 3.09 15.40 -1.75
N PRO A 346 3.51 14.17 -1.44
CA PRO A 346 2.76 12.96 -1.78
C PRO A 346 1.41 12.93 -1.04
N ILE A 347 0.39 12.42 -1.72
CA ILE A 347 -0.95 12.21 -1.17
C ILE A 347 -1.13 10.70 -0.98
N THR A 348 -1.37 10.25 0.25
CA THR A 348 -1.77 8.87 0.54
C THR A 348 -3.05 8.57 -0.24
N PRO A 349 -3.12 7.49 -1.06
CA PRO A 349 -4.29 7.24 -1.89
C PRO A 349 -5.52 7.08 -1.02
N ALA A 350 -6.53 7.94 -1.20
CA ALA A 350 -7.88 7.59 -0.80
C ALA A 350 -8.37 6.50 -1.76
N GLU A 351 -8.92 5.42 -1.22
CA GLU A 351 -9.55 4.35 -1.99
C GLU A 351 -10.55 4.97 -2.99
N VAL A 352 -10.41 4.67 -4.29
CA VAL A 352 -11.49 4.95 -5.24
C VAL A 352 -12.58 3.91 -4.95
N PRO A 353 -13.78 4.32 -4.51
CA PRO A 353 -14.84 3.36 -4.22
C PRO A 353 -15.27 2.67 -5.51
N GLU A 354 -15.17 1.35 -5.53
CA GLU A 354 -15.74 0.53 -6.59
C GLU A 354 -17.27 0.67 -6.57
N PRO A 355 -17.95 0.74 -7.73
CA PRO A 355 -19.40 0.78 -7.77
C PRO A 355 -19.99 -0.36 -6.95
N ALA A 356 -20.91 -0.06 -6.02
CA ALA A 356 -21.39 -1.02 -5.02
C ALA A 356 -21.93 -2.33 -5.63
N GLN A 357 -22.53 -2.26 -6.83
CA GLN A 357 -23.01 -3.43 -7.56
C GLN A 357 -21.87 -4.35 -8.03
N GLN A 358 -20.80 -3.77 -8.58
CA GLN A 358 -19.63 -4.52 -9.03
C GLN A 358 -18.88 -5.14 -7.83
N ALA A 359 -18.75 -4.38 -6.74
CA ALA A 359 -18.16 -4.88 -5.50
C ALA A 359 -18.96 -6.06 -4.91
N ALA A 360 -20.29 -6.01 -4.98
CA ALA A 360 -21.15 -7.10 -4.54
C ALA A 360 -21.01 -8.34 -5.43
N GLU A 361 -20.97 -8.17 -6.75
CA GLU A 361 -20.75 -9.25 -7.72
C GLU A 361 -19.37 -9.90 -7.55
N ALA A 362 -18.32 -9.10 -7.45
CA ALA A 362 -16.95 -9.57 -7.23
C ALA A 362 -16.83 -10.33 -5.91
N SER A 363 -17.52 -9.89 -4.85
CA SER A 363 -17.57 -10.60 -3.56
C SER A 363 -18.30 -11.94 -3.68
N ALA A 364 -19.40 -12.00 -4.42
CA ALA A 364 -20.14 -13.24 -4.66
C ALA A 364 -19.31 -14.26 -5.46
N LEU A 365 -18.67 -13.82 -6.55
CA LEU A 365 -17.82 -14.66 -7.39
C LEU A 365 -16.58 -15.16 -6.64
N ARG A 366 -15.97 -14.33 -5.79
CA ARG A 366 -14.86 -14.75 -4.91
C ARG A 366 -15.27 -15.87 -3.96
N LYS A 367 -16.46 -15.77 -3.36
CA LYS A 367 -16.99 -16.82 -2.48
C LYS A 367 -17.25 -18.11 -3.26
N ALA A 368 -17.88 -18.02 -4.43
CA ALA A 368 -18.15 -19.17 -5.29
C ALA A 368 -16.85 -19.85 -5.78
N MET A 369 -15.81 -19.07 -6.09
CA MET A 369 -14.49 -19.61 -6.42
C MET A 369 -13.91 -20.41 -5.26
N ALA A 370 -13.97 -19.88 -4.03
CA ALA A 370 -13.50 -20.59 -2.84
C ALA A 370 -14.29 -21.88 -2.58
N ASP A 371 -15.63 -21.84 -2.73
CA ASP A 371 -16.49 -23.02 -2.59
C ASP A 371 -16.10 -24.11 -3.60
N ARG A 372 -15.89 -23.73 -4.86
CA ARG A 372 -15.49 -24.66 -5.91
C ARG A 372 -14.09 -25.25 -5.69
N LEU A 373 -13.14 -24.45 -5.20
CA LEU A 373 -11.81 -24.95 -4.82
C LEU A 373 -11.86 -26.03 -3.73
N ILE A 374 -12.83 -25.93 -2.81
CA ILE A 374 -13.08 -26.94 -1.77
C ILE A 374 -13.76 -28.17 -2.37
N GLU A 375 -14.82 -27.99 -3.16
CA GLU A 375 -15.54 -29.08 -3.81
C GLU A 375 -14.65 -29.93 -4.72
N ASP A 376 -13.74 -29.28 -5.46
CA ASP A 376 -12.79 -29.93 -6.36
C ASP A 376 -11.57 -30.52 -5.60
N GLY A 377 -11.46 -30.34 -4.28
CA GLY A 377 -10.43 -30.94 -3.43
C GLY A 377 -9.06 -30.24 -3.45
N TRP A 378 -8.99 -29.01 -3.96
CA TRP A 378 -7.75 -28.22 -4.01
C TRP A 378 -7.45 -27.44 -2.73
N MET A 379 -8.47 -27.28 -1.86
CA MET A 379 -8.39 -26.50 -0.62
C MET A 379 -9.29 -27.12 0.45
N ASP A 380 -8.84 -27.14 1.71
CA ASP A 380 -9.63 -27.71 2.80
C ASP A 380 -10.62 -26.68 3.36
N ALA A 381 -11.84 -27.12 3.65
CA ALA A 381 -12.86 -26.30 4.30
C ALA A 381 -12.46 -25.94 5.74
N GLY A 382 -12.66 -24.68 6.12
CA GLY A 382 -12.26 -24.10 7.40
C GLY A 382 -10.77 -23.78 7.52
N SER A 383 -9.98 -23.96 6.46
CA SER A 383 -8.54 -23.69 6.50
C SER A 383 -8.22 -22.18 6.49
N PRO A 384 -7.06 -21.76 7.02
CA PRO A 384 -6.57 -20.39 6.86
C PRO A 384 -6.48 -19.95 5.39
N ILE A 385 -6.21 -20.88 4.48
CA ILE A 385 -6.12 -20.64 3.03
C ILE A 385 -7.48 -20.26 2.48
N GLU A 386 -8.57 -20.93 2.90
CA GLU A 386 -9.93 -20.54 2.54
C GLU A 386 -10.21 -19.09 2.97
N ALA A 387 -9.88 -18.74 4.21
CA ALA A 387 -10.09 -17.39 4.72
C ALA A 387 -9.34 -16.34 3.88
N ALA A 388 -8.07 -16.62 3.54
CA ALA A 388 -7.26 -15.75 2.68
C ALA A 388 -7.87 -15.59 1.28
N VAL A 389 -8.26 -16.69 0.63
CA VAL A 389 -8.88 -16.67 -0.71
C VAL A 389 -10.21 -15.91 -0.72
N ARG A 390 -11.01 -16.02 0.35
CA ARG A 390 -12.26 -15.26 0.51
C ARG A 390 -12.04 -13.78 0.86
N CYS A 391 -10.86 -13.42 1.38
CA CYS A 391 -10.48 -12.06 1.76
C CYS A 391 -9.91 -11.28 0.56
N VAL A 392 -8.86 -11.80 -0.07
CA VAL A 392 -8.06 -11.05 -1.06
C VAL A 392 -8.87 -10.84 -2.36
N PRO A 393 -9.04 -9.59 -2.84
CA PRO A 393 -9.82 -9.30 -4.04
C PRO A 393 -9.02 -9.57 -5.34
N ARG A 394 -8.97 -10.83 -5.78
CA ARG A 394 -8.21 -11.27 -6.97
C ARG A 394 -8.39 -10.40 -8.22
N HIS A 395 -9.62 -9.98 -8.52
CA HIS A 395 -9.95 -9.13 -9.67
C HIS A 395 -9.18 -7.80 -9.70
N ARG A 396 -8.78 -7.23 -8.55
CA ARG A 396 -7.97 -6.01 -8.50
C ARG A 396 -6.57 -6.23 -9.08
N TYR A 397 -6.05 -7.45 -8.98
CA TYR A 397 -4.79 -7.88 -9.59
C TYR A 397 -4.95 -8.30 -11.06
N LEU A 398 -6.11 -8.08 -11.68
CA LEU A 398 -6.43 -8.44 -13.06
C LEU A 398 -7.31 -7.36 -13.77
N PRO A 399 -6.86 -6.08 -13.83
CA PRO A 399 -7.60 -5.04 -14.52
C PRO A 399 -7.69 -5.39 -16.01
N GLY A 400 -8.90 -5.27 -16.56
CA GLY A 400 -9.21 -5.64 -17.95
C GLY A 400 -9.64 -7.09 -18.16
N SER A 401 -9.62 -7.94 -17.12
CA SER A 401 -10.28 -9.24 -17.16
C SER A 401 -11.74 -9.12 -16.71
N GLU A 402 -12.62 -9.90 -17.33
CA GLU A 402 -14.00 -10.07 -16.85
C GLU A 402 -13.98 -10.71 -15.44
N LEU A 403 -14.90 -10.31 -14.56
CA LEU A 403 -14.94 -10.83 -13.18
C LEU A 403 -15.07 -12.36 -13.13
N LYS A 404 -15.87 -12.95 -14.03
CA LYS A 404 -16.03 -14.40 -14.15
C LYS A 404 -14.72 -15.11 -14.47
N ASP A 405 -13.86 -14.51 -15.29
CA ASP A 405 -12.57 -15.10 -15.69
C ASP A 405 -11.53 -14.89 -14.59
N ALA A 406 -11.59 -13.74 -13.90
CA ALA A 406 -10.74 -13.46 -12.75
C ALA A 406 -10.97 -14.44 -11.59
N TYR A 407 -12.20 -14.93 -11.44
CA TYR A 407 -12.62 -15.87 -10.39
C TYR A 407 -12.90 -17.30 -10.86
N ASP A 408 -12.55 -17.65 -12.10
CA ASP A 408 -12.54 -19.05 -12.54
C ASP A 408 -11.34 -19.76 -11.90
N PRO A 409 -11.55 -20.87 -11.15
CA PRO A 409 -10.47 -21.59 -10.48
C PRO A 409 -9.34 -22.05 -11.39
N MET A 410 -9.61 -22.24 -12.70
CA MET A 410 -8.68 -22.81 -13.68
C MET A 410 -7.97 -21.75 -14.53
N GLN A 411 -8.42 -20.49 -14.50
CA GLN A 411 -7.87 -19.46 -15.39
C GLN A 411 -6.59 -18.84 -14.84
N ALA A 412 -5.60 -18.73 -15.71
CA ALA A 412 -4.34 -18.02 -15.45
C ALA A 412 -4.12 -16.88 -16.46
N PRO A 413 -4.79 -15.73 -16.31
CA PRO A 413 -4.71 -14.66 -17.29
C PRO A 413 -3.28 -14.12 -17.44
N VAL A 414 -2.85 -13.98 -18.69
CA VAL A 414 -1.53 -13.44 -19.04
C VAL A 414 -1.55 -11.93 -18.87
N THR A 415 -0.59 -11.40 -18.10
CA THR A 415 -0.48 -9.98 -17.78
C THR A 415 0.60 -9.26 -18.57
N LYS A 416 1.58 -10.01 -19.13
CA LYS A 416 2.59 -9.46 -20.04
C LYS A 416 3.00 -10.47 -21.09
N ARG A 417 3.23 -9.98 -22.32
CA ARG A 417 3.78 -10.74 -23.44
C ARG A 417 4.98 -10.01 -24.03
N THR A 418 5.92 -10.78 -24.59
CA THR A 418 6.94 -10.26 -25.52
C THR A 418 6.29 -9.74 -26.81
N PRO A 419 7.00 -8.93 -27.61
CA PRO A 419 6.55 -8.53 -28.96
C PRO A 419 6.21 -9.69 -29.89
N SER A 420 6.86 -10.85 -29.72
CA SER A 420 6.57 -12.07 -30.49
C SER A 420 5.37 -12.86 -29.96
N GLY A 421 4.59 -12.31 -29.01
CA GLY A 421 3.38 -12.92 -28.45
C GLY A 421 3.60 -13.93 -27.30
N LYS A 422 4.85 -14.29 -26.99
CA LYS A 422 5.17 -15.22 -25.89
C LYS A 422 4.81 -14.58 -24.53
N ALA A 423 4.09 -15.30 -23.67
CA ALA A 423 3.79 -14.84 -22.32
C ALA A 423 5.06 -14.77 -21.46
N THR A 424 5.21 -13.69 -20.70
CA THR A 424 6.33 -13.48 -19.76
C THR A 424 5.86 -13.25 -18.33
N SER A 425 4.56 -12.97 -18.13
CA SER A 425 3.95 -12.83 -16.81
C SER A 425 2.47 -13.20 -16.89
N SER A 426 1.93 -13.82 -15.84
CA SER A 426 0.53 -14.15 -15.65
C SER A 426 0.17 -14.12 -14.16
N VAL A 427 -1.11 -14.01 -13.83
CA VAL A 427 -1.57 -14.34 -12.47
C VAL A 427 -1.99 -15.81 -12.49
N SER A 428 -1.26 -16.66 -11.76
CA SER A 428 -1.47 -18.11 -11.76
C SER A 428 -2.90 -18.50 -11.37
N ALA A 429 -3.37 -19.66 -11.83
CA ALA A 429 -4.70 -20.16 -11.55
C ALA A 429 -4.95 -20.33 -10.03
N PRO A 430 -6.15 -19.98 -9.51
CA PRO A 430 -6.46 -20.11 -8.08
C PRO A 430 -6.20 -21.50 -7.50
N TRP A 431 -6.52 -22.58 -8.24
CA TRP A 431 -6.31 -23.95 -7.75
C TRP A 431 -4.84 -24.22 -7.41
N LEU A 432 -3.93 -23.78 -8.28
CA LEU A 432 -2.50 -24.02 -8.13
C LEU A 432 -1.90 -23.16 -7.02
N GLN A 433 -2.38 -21.93 -6.86
CA GLN A 433 -1.98 -21.07 -5.75
C GLN A 433 -2.41 -21.65 -4.40
N ALA A 434 -3.64 -22.18 -4.31
CA ALA A 434 -4.12 -22.83 -3.08
C ALA A 434 -3.27 -24.07 -2.73
N VAL A 435 -2.95 -24.91 -3.72
CA VAL A 435 -2.06 -26.07 -3.55
C VAL A 435 -0.67 -25.63 -3.08
N MET A 436 -0.06 -24.64 -3.73
CA MET A 436 1.28 -24.17 -3.36
C MET A 436 1.34 -23.54 -1.97
N LEU A 437 0.30 -22.80 -1.56
CA LEU A 437 0.21 -22.24 -0.20
C LEU A 437 0.01 -23.33 0.85
N ARG A 438 -0.80 -24.36 0.55
CA ARG A 438 -0.95 -25.55 1.42
C ARG A 438 0.38 -26.25 1.58
N ASP A 439 1.09 -26.47 0.47
CA ASP A 439 2.34 -27.20 0.47
C ASP A 439 3.49 -26.40 1.11
N ALA A 440 3.38 -25.06 1.14
CA ALA A 440 4.30 -24.18 1.85
C ALA A 440 4.12 -24.20 3.39
N ASP A 441 2.98 -24.69 3.89
CA ASP A 441 2.69 -24.88 5.32
C ASP A 441 2.98 -23.64 6.18
N LEU A 442 2.50 -22.47 5.72
CA LEU A 442 2.77 -21.17 6.35
C LEU A 442 2.06 -21.02 7.70
N ASN A 443 2.79 -20.49 8.68
CA ASN A 443 2.30 -20.19 10.02
C ASN A 443 2.30 -18.68 10.33
N PRO A 444 1.44 -18.22 11.26
CA PRO A 444 1.46 -16.83 11.71
C PRO A 444 2.82 -16.43 12.30
N GLY A 445 3.45 -15.40 11.73
CA GLY A 445 4.77 -14.91 12.13
C GLY A 445 5.92 -15.31 11.19
N ASP A 446 5.67 -16.20 10.23
CA ASP A 446 6.70 -16.67 9.30
C ASP A 446 7.27 -15.56 8.41
N THR A 447 8.53 -15.73 8.02
CA THR A 447 9.23 -14.94 7.01
C THR A 447 9.21 -15.69 5.67
N VAL A 448 8.56 -15.08 4.67
CA VAL A 448 8.34 -15.69 3.36
C VAL A 448 9.02 -14.88 2.26
N ILE A 449 9.73 -15.58 1.37
CA ILE A 449 10.20 -15.02 0.10
C ILE A 449 9.39 -15.61 -1.04
N GLU A 450 8.85 -14.75 -1.90
CA GLU A 450 8.27 -15.12 -3.18
C GLU A 450 9.21 -14.74 -4.33
N VAL A 451 9.52 -15.68 -5.22
CA VAL A 451 10.29 -15.44 -6.46
C VAL A 451 9.36 -15.56 -7.67
N GLY A 452 9.20 -14.46 -8.41
CA GLY A 452 8.14 -14.26 -9.39
C GLY A 452 7.00 -13.47 -8.74
N SER A 453 6.76 -12.25 -9.21
CA SER A 453 5.78 -11.35 -8.59
C SER A 453 4.51 -11.20 -9.44
N GLY A 454 3.57 -10.43 -8.90
CA GLY A 454 2.23 -10.23 -9.44
C GLY A 454 1.25 -9.71 -8.40
N GLY A 455 1.67 -9.73 -7.12
CA GLY A 455 0.98 -9.14 -5.98
C GLY A 455 -0.06 -10.06 -5.34
N TYR A 456 -0.88 -10.75 -6.13
CA TYR A 456 -2.01 -11.52 -5.58
C TYR A 456 -1.56 -12.68 -4.66
N HIS A 457 -0.59 -13.49 -5.08
CA HIS A 457 -0.10 -14.60 -4.28
C HIS A 457 0.66 -14.12 -3.02
N ALA A 458 1.45 -13.05 -3.13
CA ALA A 458 2.06 -12.38 -1.98
C ALA A 458 1.01 -11.85 -0.96
N ALA A 459 -0.12 -11.31 -1.42
CA ALA A 459 -1.21 -10.89 -0.55
C ALA A 459 -1.86 -12.08 0.17
N LEU A 460 -2.07 -13.20 -0.51
CA LEU A 460 -2.54 -14.44 0.12
C LEU A 460 -1.56 -14.96 1.18
N ALA A 461 -0.26 -14.98 0.88
CA ALA A 461 0.77 -15.34 1.85
C ALA A 461 0.76 -14.39 3.06
N GLN A 462 0.54 -13.09 2.83
CA GLN A 462 0.49 -12.08 3.88
C GLN A 462 -0.71 -12.26 4.82
N GLU A 463 -1.86 -12.72 4.32
CA GLU A 463 -3.00 -13.12 5.16
C GLU A 463 -2.66 -14.30 6.08
N LEU A 464 -1.91 -15.29 5.57
CA LEU A 464 -1.56 -16.50 6.32
C LEU A 464 -0.53 -16.24 7.42
N VAL A 465 0.53 -15.49 7.11
CA VAL A 465 1.58 -15.16 8.11
C VAL A 465 1.14 -14.05 9.06
N GLY A 466 0.09 -13.31 8.71
CA GLY A 466 -0.52 -12.27 9.54
C GLY A 466 0.40 -11.06 9.77
N PRO A 467 -0.01 -10.11 10.63
CA PRO A 467 0.65 -8.81 10.79
C PRO A 467 2.04 -8.88 11.44
N ARG A 468 2.41 -10.03 12.02
CA ARG A 468 3.74 -10.26 12.61
C ARG A 468 4.70 -10.98 11.66
N GLY A 469 4.20 -11.61 10.60
CA GLY A 469 5.02 -12.21 9.56
C GLY A 469 5.51 -11.18 8.56
N THR A 470 6.40 -11.61 7.67
CA THR A 470 6.97 -10.74 6.62
C THR A 470 6.92 -11.45 5.28
N VAL A 471 6.44 -10.76 4.25
CA VAL A 471 6.46 -11.24 2.86
C VAL A 471 7.34 -10.34 2.01
N LEU A 472 8.33 -10.93 1.34
CA LEU A 472 9.19 -10.29 0.35
C LEU A 472 8.95 -10.93 -1.03
N SER A 473 8.43 -10.17 -1.97
CA SER A 473 8.16 -10.59 -3.35
C SER A 473 9.20 -10.01 -4.31
N ILE A 474 9.80 -10.85 -5.14
CA ILE A 474 10.93 -10.50 -6.02
C ILE A 474 10.55 -10.79 -7.46
N ASP A 475 10.81 -9.84 -8.36
CA ASP A 475 10.75 -10.07 -9.80
C ASP A 475 11.85 -9.30 -10.53
N ILE A 476 12.29 -9.80 -11.68
CA ILE A 476 13.34 -9.18 -12.51
C ILE A 476 12.76 -8.10 -13.44
N ASP A 477 11.45 -8.13 -13.68
CA ASP A 477 10.78 -7.24 -14.62
C ASP A 477 10.19 -6.00 -13.90
N PRO A 478 10.63 -4.78 -14.22
CA PRO A 478 10.12 -3.57 -13.57
C PRO A 478 8.60 -3.39 -13.76
N PHE A 479 8.05 -3.80 -14.91
CA PHE A 479 6.59 -3.74 -15.14
C PHE A 479 5.84 -4.60 -14.12
N VAL A 480 6.35 -5.80 -13.83
CA VAL A 480 5.71 -6.73 -12.90
C VAL A 480 5.82 -6.20 -11.47
N THR A 481 6.99 -5.71 -11.06
CA THR A 481 7.16 -5.14 -9.70
C THR A 481 6.32 -3.89 -9.46
N ASP A 482 6.27 -2.95 -10.41
CA ASP A 482 5.47 -1.73 -10.29
C ASP A 482 3.97 -2.02 -10.30
N ARG A 483 3.57 -3.04 -11.07
CA ARG A 483 2.21 -3.57 -11.07
C ARG A 483 1.86 -4.18 -9.71
N ALA A 484 2.73 -5.01 -9.15
CA ALA A 484 2.50 -5.65 -7.86
C ALA A 484 2.37 -4.60 -6.75
N ARG A 485 3.31 -3.65 -6.63
CA ARG A 485 3.27 -2.56 -5.63
C ARG A 485 1.94 -1.82 -5.64
N ARG A 486 1.54 -1.35 -6.84
CA ARG A 486 0.29 -0.61 -7.01
C ARG A 486 -0.93 -1.37 -6.53
N HIS A 487 -1.06 -2.66 -6.91
CA HIS A 487 -2.24 -3.44 -6.55
C HIS A 487 -2.24 -3.90 -5.10
N LEU A 488 -1.06 -4.17 -4.53
CA LEU A 488 -0.90 -4.41 -3.09
C LEU A 488 -1.33 -3.16 -2.31
N ASP A 489 -0.87 -1.98 -2.71
CA ASP A 489 -1.26 -0.72 -2.09
C ASP A 489 -2.77 -0.46 -2.24
N ASP A 490 -3.32 -0.64 -3.44
CA ASP A 490 -4.75 -0.45 -3.73
C ASP A 490 -5.67 -1.44 -2.99
N THR A 491 -5.12 -2.49 -2.40
CA THR A 491 -5.87 -3.53 -1.66
C THR A 491 -5.47 -3.63 -0.19
N GLY A 492 -4.66 -2.68 0.32
CA GLY A 492 -4.32 -2.55 1.74
C GLY A 492 -3.14 -3.40 2.23
N TYR A 493 -2.37 -4.03 1.33
CA TYR A 493 -1.24 -4.90 1.64
C TYR A 493 0.12 -4.17 1.58
N HIS A 494 0.19 -2.94 2.11
CA HIS A 494 1.36 -2.06 2.08
C HIS A 494 2.62 -2.64 2.75
N GLN A 495 2.44 -3.62 3.65
CA GLN A 495 3.50 -4.28 4.38
C GLN A 495 4.28 -5.29 3.52
N VAL A 496 3.71 -5.76 2.41
CA VAL A 496 4.38 -6.67 1.49
C VAL A 496 5.49 -5.90 0.77
N ARG A 497 6.73 -6.37 0.91
CA ARG A 497 7.88 -5.72 0.28
C ARG A 497 8.06 -6.27 -1.12
N VAL A 498 8.06 -5.41 -2.14
CA VAL A 498 8.32 -5.80 -3.53
C VAL A 498 9.69 -5.31 -3.97
N HIS A 499 10.55 -6.22 -4.41
CA HIS A 499 11.91 -5.95 -4.84
C HIS A 499 12.11 -6.25 -6.33
N LEU A 500 12.79 -5.33 -7.02
CA LEU A 500 13.23 -5.52 -8.40
C LEU A 500 14.62 -6.14 -8.39
N GLY A 501 14.73 -7.39 -8.82
CA GLY A 501 16.00 -8.12 -8.81
C GLY A 501 15.91 -9.50 -9.41
N ASP A 502 17.07 -10.11 -9.63
CA ASP A 502 17.17 -11.47 -10.15
C ASP A 502 16.76 -12.50 -9.08
N GLY A 503 15.67 -13.21 -9.33
CA GLY A 503 15.10 -14.23 -8.44
C GLY A 503 16.04 -15.39 -8.10
N GLU A 504 17.06 -15.66 -8.91
CA GLU A 504 18.04 -16.71 -8.60
C GLU A 504 18.97 -16.32 -7.46
N GLN A 505 19.33 -15.04 -7.33
CA GLN A 505 20.39 -14.56 -6.42
C GLN A 505 19.87 -13.66 -5.31
N ALA A 506 18.83 -12.87 -5.59
CA ALA A 506 18.28 -11.89 -4.68
C ALA A 506 17.86 -12.45 -3.31
N PRO A 507 17.32 -13.68 -3.17
CA PRO A 507 16.94 -14.22 -1.86
C PRO A 507 18.07 -14.17 -0.82
N ALA A 508 19.29 -14.62 -1.16
CA ALA A 508 20.44 -14.58 -0.25
C ALA A 508 21.02 -13.18 -0.03
N GLN A 509 20.72 -12.23 -0.92
CA GLN A 509 21.16 -10.84 -0.79
C GLN A 509 20.24 -10.02 0.13
N LEU A 510 18.96 -10.38 0.17
CA LEU A 510 17.91 -9.62 0.84
C LEU A 510 17.54 -10.19 2.21
N ALA A 511 17.74 -11.50 2.43
CA ALA A 511 17.51 -12.14 3.72
C ALA A 511 18.84 -12.47 4.43
N LYS A 512 18.76 -12.58 5.75
CA LYS A 512 19.87 -13.12 6.53
C LYS A 512 19.97 -14.63 6.24
N PRO A 513 21.17 -15.21 6.33
CA PRO A 513 21.32 -16.66 6.23
C PRO A 513 20.44 -17.37 7.26
N ALA A 514 19.79 -18.47 6.83
CA ALA A 514 18.91 -19.29 7.66
C ALA A 514 17.88 -18.47 8.46
N SER A 515 17.14 -17.58 7.78
CA SER A 515 16.09 -16.75 8.41
C SER A 515 14.76 -16.73 7.66
N VAL A 516 14.61 -17.55 6.62
CA VAL A 516 13.39 -17.66 5.82
C VAL A 516 12.71 -18.99 6.13
N ASP A 517 11.46 -18.92 6.56
CA ASP A 517 10.67 -20.10 6.92
C ASP A 517 10.13 -20.81 5.67
N ALA A 518 9.73 -20.02 4.67
CA ALA A 518 9.29 -20.54 3.37
C ALA A 518 9.76 -19.69 2.18
N LEU A 519 10.23 -20.35 1.12
CA LEU A 519 10.51 -19.75 -0.17
C LEU A 519 9.57 -20.36 -1.22
N ILE A 520 8.78 -19.52 -1.87
CA ILE A 520 7.80 -19.94 -2.88
C ILE A 520 8.17 -19.33 -4.23
N VAL A 521 8.43 -20.17 -5.21
CA VAL A 521 8.76 -19.74 -6.57
C VAL A 521 7.50 -19.83 -7.42
N THR A 522 7.10 -18.76 -8.10
CA THR A 522 5.89 -18.68 -8.93
C THR A 522 6.22 -18.52 -10.42
N VAL A 523 7.39 -19.03 -10.80
CA VAL A 523 7.90 -19.13 -12.18
C VAL A 523 8.55 -20.49 -12.37
N GLU A 524 8.66 -20.97 -13.62
CA GLU A 524 9.31 -22.25 -13.93
C GLU A 524 10.82 -22.13 -13.76
N ALA A 525 11.37 -22.86 -12.80
CA ALA A 525 12.80 -22.97 -12.52
C ALA A 525 13.40 -24.22 -13.18
N ARG A 526 14.64 -24.13 -13.69
CA ARG A 526 15.37 -25.29 -14.24
C ARG A 526 16.27 -26.00 -13.24
N ASP A 527 16.61 -25.33 -12.17
CA ASP A 527 17.51 -25.78 -11.12
C ASP A 527 17.17 -25.07 -9.81
N ILE A 528 17.83 -25.43 -8.72
CA ILE A 528 17.65 -24.83 -7.40
C ILE A 528 18.97 -24.16 -6.98
N PRO A 529 19.09 -22.83 -7.15
CA PRO A 529 20.29 -22.07 -6.79
C PRO A 529 20.65 -22.21 -5.30
N PRO A 530 21.96 -22.19 -4.93
CA PRO A 530 22.38 -22.19 -3.53
C PRO A 530 21.75 -21.07 -2.70
N ALA A 531 21.58 -19.88 -3.29
CA ALA A 531 21.01 -18.70 -2.66
C ALA A 531 19.62 -18.93 -2.04
N TRP A 532 18.82 -19.86 -2.58
CA TRP A 532 17.52 -20.19 -2.00
C TRP A 532 17.68 -20.96 -0.70
N ILE A 533 18.55 -21.97 -0.69
CA ILE A 533 18.80 -22.82 0.48
C ILE A 533 19.55 -22.04 1.57
N ASP A 534 20.52 -21.21 1.18
CA ASP A 534 21.31 -20.40 2.13
C ASP A 534 20.42 -19.46 2.97
N SER A 535 19.28 -19.04 2.42
CA SER A 535 18.29 -18.22 3.12
C SER A 535 17.34 -19.01 4.03
N LEU A 536 17.10 -20.29 3.73
CA LEU A 536 16.10 -21.12 4.42
C LEU A 536 16.59 -21.60 5.79
N VAL A 537 15.69 -21.60 6.77
CA VAL A 537 15.90 -22.25 8.08
C VAL A 537 15.98 -23.77 7.93
N GLU A 538 16.56 -24.45 8.93
CA GLU A 538 16.42 -25.91 9.05
C GLU A 538 14.95 -26.29 9.25
N GLY A 539 14.46 -27.25 8.47
CA GLY A 539 13.04 -27.59 8.41
C GLY A 539 12.17 -26.64 7.58
N GLY A 540 12.74 -25.55 7.05
CA GLY A 540 12.04 -24.59 6.19
C GLY A 540 11.58 -25.20 4.86
N ARG A 541 10.61 -24.55 4.22
CA ARG A 541 9.90 -25.06 3.03
C ARG A 541 10.36 -24.34 1.75
N LEU A 542 10.63 -25.11 0.70
CA LEU A 542 10.80 -24.58 -0.65
C LEU A 542 9.72 -25.15 -1.55
N VAL A 543 8.81 -24.32 -2.05
CA VAL A 543 7.82 -24.72 -3.05
C VAL A 543 8.23 -24.16 -4.40
N VAL A 544 8.61 -25.04 -5.33
CA VAL A 544 9.17 -24.62 -6.62
C VAL A 544 8.56 -25.38 -7.80
N PRO A 545 8.07 -24.68 -8.84
CA PRO A 545 7.80 -25.24 -10.16
C PRO A 545 9.12 -25.62 -10.85
N LEU A 546 9.62 -26.81 -10.54
CA LEU A 546 10.89 -27.32 -11.05
C LEU A 546 10.69 -28.12 -12.34
N ARG A 547 11.47 -27.76 -13.36
CA ARG A 547 11.49 -28.48 -14.63
C ARG A 547 12.42 -29.69 -14.56
N ILE A 548 11.83 -30.87 -14.71
CA ILE A 548 12.49 -32.17 -14.66
C ILE A 548 12.15 -32.92 -15.95
N HIS A 549 13.18 -33.23 -16.74
CA HIS A 549 13.08 -33.86 -18.05
C HIS A 549 12.12 -33.14 -19.00
N GLY A 550 12.02 -31.82 -18.81
CA GLY A 550 11.25 -30.92 -19.64
C GLY A 550 9.76 -30.81 -19.28
N TYR A 551 9.28 -31.55 -18.28
CA TYR A 551 7.99 -31.36 -17.63
C TYR A 551 8.16 -30.52 -16.36
N THR A 552 7.16 -29.73 -16.01
CA THR A 552 7.23 -28.80 -14.87
C THR A 552 6.33 -29.28 -13.75
N TRP A 553 6.91 -29.33 -12.55
CA TRP A 553 6.29 -29.88 -11.35
C TRP A 553 6.41 -28.87 -10.22
N ALA A 554 5.30 -28.47 -9.60
CA ALA A 554 5.35 -27.80 -8.31
C ALA A 554 5.70 -28.85 -7.25
N ILE A 555 6.88 -28.70 -6.64
CA ILE A 555 7.44 -29.64 -5.67
C ILE A 555 7.69 -28.90 -4.36
N PRO A 556 7.14 -29.40 -3.23
CA PRO A 556 7.42 -28.86 -1.92
C PRO A 556 8.53 -29.64 -1.22
N PHE A 557 9.70 -29.02 -1.15
CA PHE A 557 10.83 -29.54 -0.42
C PHE A 557 10.84 -29.07 1.03
N THR A 558 11.34 -29.95 1.91
CA THR A 558 11.79 -29.58 3.26
C THR A 558 13.30 -29.53 3.30
N ASN A 559 13.88 -28.47 3.83
CA ASN A 559 15.32 -28.36 4.07
C ASN A 559 15.72 -29.23 5.27
N ARG A 560 16.69 -30.13 5.06
CA ARG A 560 17.30 -31.00 6.07
C ARG A 560 18.82 -30.99 5.90
N ASP A 561 19.50 -30.21 6.73
CA ASP A 561 20.97 -30.07 6.71
C ASP A 561 21.52 -29.73 5.30
N GLY A 562 20.81 -28.87 4.57
CA GLY A 562 21.18 -28.45 3.21
C GLY A 562 20.80 -29.42 2.09
N VAL A 563 20.21 -30.57 2.43
CA VAL A 563 19.57 -31.51 1.50
C VAL A 563 18.07 -31.24 1.49
N LEU A 564 17.52 -31.01 0.30
CA LEU A 564 16.09 -30.79 0.13
C LEU A 564 15.38 -32.13 -0.12
N ILE A 565 14.29 -32.41 0.61
CA ILE A 565 13.55 -33.69 0.52
C ILE A 565 12.09 -33.42 0.16
N ALA A 566 11.56 -34.14 -0.83
CA ALA A 566 10.16 -34.11 -1.25
C ALA A 566 9.63 -35.50 -1.59
N ASP A 567 8.32 -35.69 -1.43
CA ASP A 567 7.58 -36.92 -1.78
C ASP A 567 6.29 -36.64 -2.56
N SER A 568 5.90 -35.37 -2.72
CA SER A 568 4.73 -34.95 -3.49
C SER A 568 5.11 -34.12 -4.72
N TYR A 569 4.23 -34.17 -5.73
CA TYR A 569 4.42 -33.55 -7.03
C TYR A 569 3.08 -33.10 -7.57
N THR A 570 3.00 -31.86 -8.03
CA THR A 570 1.84 -31.36 -8.75
C THR A 570 2.28 -30.93 -10.14
N VAL A 571 1.81 -31.63 -11.18
CA VAL A 571 2.11 -31.24 -12.56
C VAL A 571 1.51 -29.86 -12.85
N CYS A 572 2.29 -28.96 -13.44
CA CYS A 572 1.86 -27.58 -13.64
C CYS A 572 2.56 -26.90 -14.83
N GLY A 573 2.12 -25.67 -15.13
CA GLY A 573 2.73 -24.81 -16.13
C GLY A 573 2.94 -23.40 -15.59
N PHE A 574 4.11 -22.83 -15.83
CA PHE A 574 4.47 -21.49 -15.42
C PHE A 574 5.23 -20.76 -16.54
N VAL A 575 5.24 -19.44 -16.49
CA VAL A 575 6.19 -18.66 -17.31
C VAL A 575 7.62 -18.95 -16.84
N PRO A 576 8.61 -19.03 -17.74
CA PRO A 576 9.98 -19.37 -17.37
C PRO A 576 10.61 -18.28 -16.51
N LEU A 577 11.35 -18.69 -15.47
CA LEU A 577 12.27 -17.82 -14.76
C LEU A 577 13.24 -17.19 -15.78
N GLN A 578 13.41 -15.88 -15.68
CA GLN A 578 14.27 -15.08 -16.55
C GLN A 578 15.58 -14.75 -15.80
N GLY A 579 16.62 -14.41 -16.55
CA GLY A 579 17.94 -14.07 -15.98
C GLY A 579 19.06 -14.96 -16.53
N PRO A 580 20.28 -14.83 -16.00
CA PRO A 580 21.47 -15.53 -16.49
C PRO A 580 21.40 -17.06 -16.39
N GLY A 581 20.64 -17.60 -15.42
CA GLY A 581 20.45 -19.05 -15.29
C GLY A 581 19.37 -19.63 -16.21
N HIS A 582 18.63 -18.81 -16.95
CA HIS A 582 17.72 -19.30 -17.99
C HIS A 582 18.48 -20.02 -19.10
N ARG A 583 18.03 -21.23 -19.45
CA ARG A 583 18.61 -22.05 -20.53
C ARG A 583 17.51 -22.53 -21.47
N ALA A 584 17.81 -22.57 -22.77
CA ALA A 584 16.92 -23.23 -23.72
C ALA A 584 17.13 -24.75 -23.69
N ASP A 585 16.09 -25.51 -24.03
CA ASP A 585 16.25 -26.94 -24.32
C ASP A 585 17.19 -27.10 -25.52
N HIS A 586 17.97 -28.17 -25.53
CA HIS A 586 18.58 -28.60 -26.78
C HIS A 586 17.49 -29.18 -27.68
N VAL A 587 17.37 -28.65 -28.89
CA VAL A 587 16.31 -29.01 -29.83
C VAL A 587 16.92 -29.56 -31.11
N THR A 588 16.47 -30.75 -31.51
CA THR A 588 16.70 -31.29 -32.86
C THR A 588 15.39 -31.27 -33.63
N ARG A 589 15.42 -30.78 -34.87
CA ARG A 589 14.29 -30.86 -35.81
C ARG A 589 14.59 -31.91 -36.87
N LEU A 590 13.66 -32.83 -37.09
CA LEU A 590 13.72 -33.85 -38.13
C LEU A 590 12.65 -33.55 -39.18
N ARG A 591 12.77 -34.17 -40.36
CA ARG A 591 11.74 -34.08 -41.43
C ARG A 591 11.33 -32.65 -41.76
N GLY A 592 12.32 -31.77 -41.92
CA GLY A 592 12.08 -30.37 -42.30
C GLY A 592 11.34 -29.53 -41.23
N GLY A 593 11.21 -30.04 -40.00
CA GLY A 593 10.53 -29.35 -38.90
C GLY A 593 9.25 -30.03 -38.42
N GLU A 594 8.74 -31.05 -39.14
CA GLU A 594 7.55 -31.81 -38.72
C GLU A 594 7.73 -32.41 -37.33
N ILE A 595 8.92 -32.94 -37.02
CA ILE A 595 9.20 -33.59 -35.73
C ILE A 595 10.23 -32.76 -34.97
N THR A 596 9.90 -32.42 -33.73
CA THR A 596 10.78 -31.70 -32.81
C THR A 596 11.12 -32.57 -31.61
N LEU A 597 12.41 -32.90 -31.46
CA LEU A 597 12.96 -33.58 -30.29
C LEU A 597 13.57 -32.56 -29.33
N ARG A 598 13.19 -32.62 -28.06
CA ARG A 598 13.67 -31.73 -27.00
C ARG A 598 14.39 -32.54 -25.93
N PHE A 599 15.63 -32.15 -25.66
CA PHE A 599 16.47 -32.68 -24.59
C PHE A 599 16.60 -31.56 -23.54
N ALA A 600 15.81 -31.67 -22.48
CA ALA A 600 15.77 -30.65 -21.44
C ALA A 600 16.91 -30.80 -20.41
N ASP A 601 17.34 -32.05 -20.17
CA ASP A 601 18.36 -32.43 -19.22
C ASP A 601 19.30 -33.48 -19.84
N GLY A 602 20.56 -33.51 -19.42
CA GLY A 602 21.58 -34.44 -19.95
C GLY A 602 22.28 -34.00 -21.24
N THR A 603 23.22 -34.82 -21.72
CA THR A 603 23.93 -34.57 -22.99
C THR A 603 23.08 -35.08 -24.17
N PRO A 604 22.82 -34.26 -25.20
CA PRO A 604 22.11 -34.73 -26.39
C PRO A 604 22.82 -35.94 -27.01
N VAL A 605 22.06 -36.99 -27.27
CA VAL A 605 22.54 -38.15 -28.04
C VAL A 605 22.65 -37.79 -29.52
N GLY A 606 23.47 -38.52 -30.30
CA GLY A 606 23.60 -38.26 -31.73
C GLY A 606 22.29 -38.47 -32.47
N THR A 607 21.75 -37.42 -33.10
CA THR A 607 20.44 -37.44 -33.78
C THR A 607 20.52 -37.44 -35.31
N SER A 608 21.72 -37.34 -35.89
CA SER A 608 21.94 -37.16 -37.33
C SER A 608 21.44 -38.32 -38.21
N ARG A 609 21.24 -39.50 -37.63
CA ARG A 609 20.76 -40.71 -38.33
C ARG A 609 19.25 -40.94 -38.21
N LEU A 610 18.55 -40.12 -37.42
CA LEU A 610 17.12 -40.32 -37.15
C LEU A 610 16.22 -40.00 -38.34
N ASP A 611 16.62 -39.09 -39.23
CA ASP A 611 15.91 -38.91 -40.50
C ASP A 611 15.96 -40.19 -41.36
N ALA A 612 17.09 -40.90 -41.44
CA ALA A 612 17.10 -42.18 -42.16
C ALA A 612 16.28 -43.26 -41.44
N ALA A 613 16.24 -43.23 -40.10
CA ALA A 613 15.44 -44.15 -39.30
C ALA A 613 13.94 -44.05 -39.60
N LEU A 614 13.45 -42.81 -39.78
CA LEU A 614 12.05 -42.52 -40.06
C LEU A 614 11.58 -42.97 -41.46
N ASP A 615 12.50 -43.29 -42.38
CA ASP A 615 12.17 -43.89 -43.70
C ASP A 615 11.94 -45.41 -43.59
N MET A 616 12.34 -46.03 -42.48
CA MET A 616 12.15 -47.45 -42.25
C MET A 616 10.71 -47.75 -41.80
N PRO A 617 10.20 -48.97 -42.04
CA PRO A 617 8.88 -49.38 -41.58
C PRO A 617 8.70 -49.18 -40.07
N ARG A 618 7.57 -48.59 -39.69
CA ARG A 618 7.19 -48.37 -38.29
C ARG A 618 6.85 -49.69 -37.61
N ILE A 619 7.35 -49.87 -36.38
CA ILE A 619 6.86 -50.89 -35.46
C ILE A 619 5.83 -50.25 -34.53
N GLU A 620 4.70 -50.94 -34.34
CA GLU A 620 3.65 -50.55 -33.40
C GLU A 620 3.46 -51.66 -32.36
N ARG A 621 3.43 -51.27 -31.08
CA ARG A 621 3.31 -52.21 -29.96
C ARG A 621 2.37 -51.69 -28.89
N TRP A 622 1.31 -52.44 -28.62
CA TRP A 622 0.31 -52.09 -27.60
C TRP A 622 0.59 -52.84 -26.30
N THR A 623 0.53 -52.13 -25.19
CA THR A 623 1.00 -52.64 -23.89
C THR A 623 -0.05 -53.43 -23.10
N GLY A 624 -1.33 -53.31 -23.47
CA GLY A 624 -2.46 -53.78 -22.65
C GLY A 624 -2.73 -52.94 -21.40
N VAL A 625 -1.86 -51.97 -21.08
CA VAL A 625 -2.01 -51.08 -19.93
C VAL A 625 -2.99 -49.98 -20.27
N THR A 626 -4.02 -49.82 -19.44
CA THR A 626 -5.09 -48.84 -19.67
C THR A 626 -5.17 -47.79 -18.56
N ILE A 627 -5.80 -46.65 -18.90
CA ILE A 627 -6.12 -45.56 -17.98
C ILE A 627 -7.46 -44.90 -18.35
N PRO A 628 -8.31 -44.52 -17.39
CA PRO A 628 -9.48 -43.69 -17.67
C PRO A 628 -9.08 -42.30 -18.18
N GLY A 629 -9.84 -41.74 -19.13
CA GLY A 629 -9.51 -40.46 -19.76
C GLY A 629 -9.51 -39.23 -18.83
N ASN A 630 -10.07 -39.35 -17.63
CA ASN A 630 -10.09 -38.29 -16.61
C ASN A 630 -9.02 -38.47 -15.51
N VAL A 631 -8.16 -39.49 -15.63
CA VAL A 631 -7.11 -39.76 -14.65
C VAL A 631 -5.76 -39.32 -15.22
N PRO A 632 -5.01 -38.44 -14.52
CA PRO A 632 -3.68 -38.05 -14.94
C PRO A 632 -2.70 -39.24 -14.97
N PHE A 633 -1.76 -39.22 -15.92
CA PHE A 633 -0.67 -40.20 -16.03
C PHE A 633 0.72 -39.54 -16.09
N ASP A 634 0.85 -38.29 -15.67
CA ASP A 634 2.12 -37.57 -15.65
C ASP A 634 3.22 -38.31 -14.86
N MET A 635 2.88 -39.05 -13.79
CA MET A 635 3.83 -39.92 -13.08
C MET A 635 4.46 -41.01 -13.95
N LEU A 636 3.78 -41.50 -15.00
CA LEU A 636 4.38 -42.40 -15.98
C LEU A 636 5.49 -41.68 -16.76
N MET A 637 5.35 -40.38 -17.04
CA MET A 637 6.39 -39.62 -17.75
C MET A 637 7.65 -39.50 -16.90
N LEU A 638 7.49 -39.21 -15.60
CA LEU A 638 8.61 -39.16 -14.66
C LEU A 638 9.26 -40.55 -14.47
N TRP A 639 8.44 -41.60 -14.40
CA TRP A 639 8.92 -42.99 -14.38
C TRP A 639 9.79 -43.30 -15.60
N LEU A 640 9.28 -43.05 -16.81
CA LEU A 640 10.03 -43.27 -18.04
C LEU A 640 11.33 -42.45 -18.08
N ALA A 641 11.27 -41.18 -17.65
CA ALA A 641 12.44 -40.32 -17.65
C ALA A 641 13.54 -40.77 -16.68
N THR A 642 13.17 -41.40 -15.56
CA THR A 642 14.11 -41.92 -14.55
C THR A 642 14.60 -43.35 -14.83
N HIS A 643 13.93 -44.09 -15.72
CA HIS A 643 14.30 -45.47 -16.06
C HIS A 643 14.87 -45.62 -17.49
N ILE A 644 14.74 -44.59 -18.33
CA ILE A 644 15.43 -44.53 -19.62
C ILE A 644 16.86 -44.04 -19.37
N GLU A 645 17.80 -44.97 -19.29
CA GLU A 645 19.22 -44.66 -19.11
C GLU A 645 19.81 -44.02 -20.37
N GLY A 646 19.99 -42.70 -20.37
CA GLY A 646 20.47 -41.94 -21.52
C GLY A 646 19.45 -41.86 -22.67
N GLY A 647 19.52 -40.83 -23.50
CA GLY A 647 18.71 -40.71 -24.71
C GLY A 647 17.21 -40.48 -24.49
N PHE A 648 16.77 -40.10 -23.29
CA PHE A 648 15.41 -39.61 -23.07
C PHE A 648 15.21 -38.25 -23.78
N ALA A 649 14.13 -38.13 -24.54
CA ALA A 649 13.70 -36.89 -25.17
C ALA A 649 12.19 -36.74 -25.09
N ARG A 650 11.74 -35.50 -25.27
CA ARG A 650 10.32 -35.20 -25.51
C ARG A 650 10.11 -34.91 -26.99
N LEU A 651 9.14 -35.58 -27.61
CA LEU A 651 8.83 -35.49 -29.03
C LEU A 651 7.53 -34.72 -29.24
N ALA A 652 7.57 -33.71 -30.10
CA ALA A 652 6.41 -33.00 -30.60
C ALA A 652 6.29 -33.20 -32.12
N VAL A 653 5.05 -33.24 -32.61
CA VAL A 653 4.74 -33.20 -34.05
C VAL A 653 4.06 -31.86 -34.34
N ASP A 654 4.59 -31.13 -35.31
CA ASP A 654 4.06 -29.84 -35.74
C ASP A 654 2.71 -30.03 -36.44
N ALA A 655 1.70 -29.27 -36.01
CA ALA A 655 0.34 -29.48 -36.46
C ALA A 655 0.10 -29.16 -37.93
N ASP A 656 0.86 -28.20 -38.48
CA ASP A 656 0.73 -27.69 -39.85
C ASP A 656 1.55 -28.52 -40.85
N LEU A 657 2.57 -29.24 -40.36
CA LEU A 657 3.47 -30.07 -41.15
C LEU A 657 3.20 -31.57 -41.03
N ASP A 658 2.27 -31.99 -40.16
CA ASP A 658 1.97 -33.38 -39.85
C ASP A 658 1.52 -34.18 -41.08
N THR A 659 2.37 -35.11 -41.51
CA THR A 659 2.11 -36.02 -42.63
C THR A 659 1.45 -37.32 -42.19
N GLY A 660 1.19 -37.50 -40.88
CA GLY A 660 0.73 -38.74 -40.28
C GLY A 660 1.83 -39.80 -40.10
N LEU A 661 3.10 -39.39 -40.23
CA LEU A 661 4.25 -40.28 -40.08
C LEU A 661 4.32 -40.85 -38.65
N LEU A 662 4.17 -39.97 -37.67
CA LEU A 662 4.06 -40.29 -36.24
C LEU A 662 2.66 -39.96 -35.74
N HIS A 663 2.21 -40.67 -34.70
CA HIS A 663 0.97 -40.28 -34.02
C HIS A 663 1.18 -38.98 -33.26
N ARG A 664 0.36 -37.96 -33.55
CA ARG A 664 0.42 -36.67 -32.86
C ARG A 664 0.08 -36.85 -31.37
N PRO A 665 0.99 -36.50 -30.45
CA PRO A 665 0.70 -36.53 -29.02
C PRO A 665 -0.43 -35.56 -28.66
N GLY A 666 -1.41 -36.00 -27.88
CA GLY A 666 -2.51 -35.15 -27.40
C GLY A 666 -2.06 -34.24 -26.26
N GLY A 667 -1.89 -32.94 -26.53
CA GLY A 667 -1.70 -31.89 -25.50
C GLY A 667 -0.33 -31.82 -24.82
N TRP A 668 0.55 -32.82 -24.98
CA TRP A 668 1.88 -32.89 -24.35
C TRP A 668 2.90 -33.49 -25.31
N ASP A 669 4.16 -33.09 -25.23
CA ASP A 669 5.24 -33.78 -25.94
C ASP A 669 5.38 -35.23 -25.42
N ALA A 670 5.50 -36.21 -26.32
CA ALA A 670 5.59 -37.62 -25.98
C ALA A 670 6.96 -38.02 -25.44
N ALA A 671 6.98 -38.82 -24.37
CA ALA A 671 8.20 -39.47 -23.87
C ALA A 671 8.80 -40.36 -24.96
N THR A 672 10.09 -40.15 -25.27
CA THR A 672 10.79 -40.79 -26.39
C THR A 672 12.14 -41.33 -25.94
N LEU A 673 12.39 -42.59 -26.26
CA LEU A 673 13.66 -43.28 -26.11
C LEU A 673 14.44 -43.19 -27.43
N ILE A 674 15.67 -42.67 -27.37
CA ILE A 674 16.56 -42.54 -28.54
C ILE A 674 17.85 -43.34 -28.32
N ARG A 675 18.25 -44.08 -29.36
CA ARG A 675 19.54 -44.79 -29.45
C ARG A 675 20.11 -44.60 -30.85
N ASP A 676 20.98 -43.60 -30.99
CA ASP A 676 21.69 -43.21 -32.21
C ASP A 676 20.85 -43.14 -33.51
N ASP A 677 20.60 -44.27 -34.16
CA ASP A 677 19.87 -44.42 -35.42
C ASP A 677 18.45 -44.96 -35.27
N SER A 678 17.94 -45.01 -34.04
CA SER A 678 16.61 -45.54 -33.75
C SER A 678 15.92 -44.73 -32.66
N LEU A 679 14.59 -44.67 -32.73
CA LEU A 679 13.76 -43.99 -31.74
C LEU A 679 12.46 -44.77 -31.47
N ALA A 680 11.96 -44.71 -30.24
CA ALA A 680 10.65 -45.20 -29.84
C ALA A 680 9.94 -44.15 -28.98
N HIS A 681 8.65 -43.92 -29.19
CA HIS A 681 7.88 -42.93 -28.42
C HIS A 681 6.54 -43.49 -27.95
N LEU A 682 6.08 -42.95 -26.82
CA LEU A 682 4.80 -43.29 -26.21
C LEU A 682 3.64 -42.63 -26.98
N LEU A 683 2.57 -43.38 -27.17
CA LEU A 683 1.29 -42.89 -27.66
C LEU A 683 0.12 -43.51 -26.88
N THR A 684 -1.07 -42.99 -27.12
CA THR A 684 -2.32 -43.50 -26.52
C THR A 684 -3.38 -43.71 -27.59
N ARG A 685 -4.17 -44.78 -27.49
CA ARG A 685 -5.42 -44.92 -28.26
C ARG A 685 -6.62 -45.00 -27.33
N LYS A 686 -7.73 -44.41 -27.75
CA LYS A 686 -9.02 -44.62 -27.10
C LYS A 686 -9.53 -46.03 -27.45
N LEU A 687 -9.92 -46.80 -26.44
CA LEU A 687 -10.60 -48.08 -26.62
C LEU A 687 -12.10 -47.86 -26.90
N PRO A 688 -12.81 -48.83 -27.52
CA PRO A 688 -14.24 -48.71 -27.75
C PRO A 688 -14.99 -48.33 -26.46
N ASP A 689 -15.88 -47.35 -26.55
CA ASP A 689 -16.67 -46.90 -25.41
C ASP A 689 -17.61 -48.01 -24.95
N ASP A 690 -17.70 -48.19 -23.63
CA ASP A 690 -18.71 -49.00 -22.96
C ASP A 690 -19.60 -48.02 -22.21
N GLU A 691 -20.90 -47.96 -22.54
CA GLU A 691 -21.86 -47.00 -21.92
C GLU A 691 -21.91 -47.11 -20.38
N SER A 692 -21.42 -48.22 -19.81
CA SER A 692 -21.36 -48.46 -18.37
C SER A 692 -20.05 -48.04 -17.69
N ARG A 693 -19.04 -47.59 -18.44
CA ARG A 693 -17.69 -47.29 -17.91
C ARG A 693 -17.08 -46.01 -18.50
N PRO A 694 -16.18 -45.33 -17.77
CA PRO A 694 -15.44 -44.20 -18.33
C PRO A 694 -14.61 -44.66 -19.54
N SER A 695 -14.48 -43.79 -20.54
CA SER A 695 -13.63 -44.06 -21.71
C SER A 695 -12.22 -44.43 -21.28
N LEU A 696 -11.77 -45.61 -21.72
CA LEU A 696 -10.44 -46.12 -21.44
C LEU A 696 -9.49 -45.79 -22.58
N TRP A 697 -8.26 -45.46 -22.22
CA TRP A 697 -7.15 -45.24 -23.12
C TRP A 697 -6.08 -46.29 -22.87
N GLU A 698 -5.51 -46.85 -23.93
CA GLU A 698 -4.41 -47.82 -23.86
C GLU A 698 -3.10 -47.15 -24.30
N PHE A 699 -2.02 -47.45 -23.59
CA PHE A 699 -0.67 -47.01 -23.97
C PHE A 699 -0.07 -47.92 -25.04
N GLY A 700 0.56 -47.30 -26.04
CA GLY A 700 1.27 -47.97 -27.12
C GLY A 700 2.61 -47.31 -27.44
N ILE A 701 3.44 -48.01 -28.20
CA ILE A 701 4.76 -47.56 -28.62
C ILE A 701 4.85 -47.59 -30.14
N HIS A 702 5.34 -46.49 -30.72
CA HIS A 702 5.76 -46.42 -32.13
C HIS A 702 7.26 -46.29 -32.18
N ALA A 703 7.91 -47.14 -32.98
CA ALA A 703 9.36 -47.16 -33.10
C ALA A 703 9.85 -47.21 -34.56
N HIS A 704 11.00 -46.59 -34.81
CA HIS A 704 11.64 -46.45 -36.11
C HIS A 704 13.16 -46.70 -36.01
N GLY A 705 13.77 -47.11 -37.12
CA GLY A 705 15.20 -47.39 -37.21
C GLY A 705 15.58 -48.86 -37.07
N PRO A 706 16.88 -49.20 -37.24
CA PRO A 706 17.38 -50.57 -37.19
C PRO A 706 17.12 -51.32 -35.88
N GLN A 707 16.93 -50.59 -34.77
CA GLN A 707 16.70 -51.14 -33.43
C GLN A 707 15.24 -50.97 -32.97
N ALA A 708 14.32 -50.63 -33.88
CA ALA A 708 12.93 -50.28 -33.54
C ALA A 708 12.23 -51.34 -32.66
N ASP A 709 12.45 -52.63 -32.94
CA ASP A 709 11.77 -53.71 -32.22
C ASP A 709 12.24 -53.78 -30.76
N ALA A 710 13.55 -53.74 -30.54
CA ALA A 710 14.17 -53.74 -29.22
C ALA A 710 13.80 -52.49 -28.41
N LEU A 711 13.72 -51.31 -29.05
CA LEU A 711 13.29 -50.09 -28.38
C LEU A 711 11.81 -50.11 -28.01
N ALA A 712 10.96 -50.67 -28.89
CA ALA A 712 9.54 -50.86 -28.60
C ALA A 712 9.33 -51.83 -27.43
N ASP A 713 10.06 -52.94 -27.40
CA ASP A 713 10.13 -53.89 -26.28
C ASP A 713 10.49 -53.18 -24.97
N THR A 714 11.57 -52.40 -25.01
CA THR A 714 12.08 -51.69 -23.83
C THR A 714 11.05 -50.71 -23.28
N MET A 715 10.50 -49.82 -24.11
CA MET A 715 9.49 -48.86 -23.67
C MET A 715 8.20 -49.53 -23.19
N ALA A 716 7.71 -50.55 -23.89
CA ALA A 716 6.52 -51.29 -23.48
C ALA A 716 6.73 -51.97 -22.11
N GLY A 717 7.90 -52.58 -21.92
CA GLY A 717 8.29 -53.18 -20.65
C GLY A 717 8.32 -52.18 -19.50
N LEU A 718 8.82 -50.96 -19.73
CA LEU A 718 8.81 -49.88 -18.72
C LEU A 718 7.39 -49.44 -18.36
N VAL A 719 6.48 -49.33 -19.33
CA VAL A 719 5.07 -48.99 -19.09
C VAL A 719 4.38 -50.08 -18.26
N THR A 720 4.59 -51.36 -18.59
CA THR A 720 4.03 -52.48 -17.82
C THR A 720 4.67 -52.57 -16.42
N ALA A 721 5.96 -52.26 -16.27
CA ALA A 721 6.61 -52.22 -14.98
C ALA A 721 6.03 -51.11 -14.08
N TRP A 722 5.82 -49.91 -14.65
CA TRP A 722 5.16 -48.81 -13.95
C TRP A 722 3.76 -49.20 -13.47
N ASP A 723 2.94 -49.76 -14.36
CA ASP A 723 1.59 -50.21 -14.05
C ASP A 723 1.55 -51.13 -12.82
N ARG A 724 2.48 -52.09 -12.79
CA ARG A 724 2.58 -53.10 -11.73
C ARG A 724 3.15 -52.56 -10.41
N THR A 725 4.08 -51.60 -10.45
CA THR A 725 4.96 -51.31 -9.31
C THR A 725 4.97 -49.86 -8.84
N ALA A 726 4.47 -48.92 -9.65
CA ALA A 726 4.61 -47.49 -9.39
C ALA A 726 3.39 -46.64 -9.76
N ARG A 727 2.32 -47.24 -10.30
CA ARG A 727 1.12 -46.51 -10.76
C ARG A 727 0.51 -45.57 -9.73
N THR A 728 0.54 -45.95 -8.45
CA THR A 728 -0.09 -45.22 -7.34
C THR A 728 0.93 -44.58 -6.40
N THR A 729 2.20 -44.49 -6.80
CA THR A 729 3.29 -43.97 -5.97
C THR A 729 4.06 -42.89 -6.70
N SER A 730 4.63 -41.96 -5.96
CA SER A 730 5.63 -41.01 -6.43
C SER A 730 7.02 -41.39 -5.89
N PRO A 731 8.12 -41.04 -6.58
CA PRO A 731 9.44 -41.26 -6.04
C PRO A 731 9.71 -40.27 -4.91
N GLN A 732 10.47 -40.69 -3.91
CA GLN A 732 11.09 -39.73 -3.02
C GLN A 732 12.20 -39.01 -3.78
N LEU A 733 12.18 -37.68 -3.77
CA LEU A 733 13.19 -36.84 -4.38
C LEU A 733 14.06 -36.19 -3.31
N ARG A 734 15.37 -36.34 -3.47
CA ARG A 734 16.38 -35.61 -2.68
C ARG A 734 17.22 -34.73 -3.60
N ALA A 735 17.36 -33.45 -3.28
CA ALA A 735 18.24 -32.55 -4.00
C ALA A 735 19.48 -32.21 -3.15
N TYR A 736 20.62 -32.77 -3.55
CA TYR A 736 21.92 -32.56 -2.90
C TYR A 736 22.67 -31.40 -3.55
N PRO A 737 23.59 -30.72 -2.86
CA PRO A 737 24.52 -29.78 -3.49
C PRO A 737 25.28 -30.44 -4.66
N ALA A 738 25.52 -29.70 -5.75
CA ALA A 738 26.23 -30.20 -6.93
C ALA A 738 27.59 -30.86 -6.63
N ALA A 739 28.28 -30.40 -5.58
CA ALA A 739 29.59 -30.92 -5.18
C ALA A 739 29.55 -32.25 -4.40
N THR A 740 28.37 -32.78 -4.09
CA THR A 740 28.21 -34.03 -3.34
C THR A 740 28.72 -35.21 -4.17
N VAL A 741 29.61 -36.03 -3.62
CA VAL A 741 30.18 -37.19 -4.32
C VAL A 741 29.22 -38.38 -4.33
N ASP A 742 29.33 -39.26 -5.32
CA ASP A 742 28.37 -40.37 -5.55
C ASP A 742 28.13 -41.26 -4.33
N ARG A 743 29.17 -41.54 -3.54
CA ARG A 743 29.09 -42.39 -2.34
C ARG A 743 28.23 -41.80 -1.21
N ASP A 744 28.00 -40.49 -1.24
CA ASP A 744 27.23 -39.76 -0.23
C ASP A 744 25.78 -39.50 -0.71
N LEU A 745 25.45 -39.92 -1.93
CA LEU A 745 24.09 -39.86 -2.46
C LEU A 745 23.26 -41.06 -1.97
N ALA A 746 21.95 -40.84 -1.85
CA ALA A 746 21.01 -41.95 -1.70
C ALA A 746 21.01 -42.84 -2.97
N VAL A 747 20.60 -44.10 -2.81
CA VAL A 747 20.41 -45.01 -3.94
C VAL A 747 19.18 -44.58 -4.75
N GLY A 748 19.35 -44.42 -6.05
CA GLY A 748 18.28 -44.02 -6.97
C GLY A 748 18.81 -43.51 -8.30
N HIS A 749 17.90 -43.04 -9.15
CA HIS A 749 18.27 -42.36 -10.39
C HIS A 749 18.83 -40.98 -10.08
N VAL A 750 20.04 -40.69 -10.56
CA VAL A 750 20.71 -39.40 -10.35
C VAL A 750 20.59 -38.54 -11.60
N LEU A 751 20.01 -37.35 -11.44
CA LEU A 751 20.00 -36.30 -12.44
C LEU A 751 20.88 -35.13 -11.99
N ASP A 752 21.99 -34.93 -12.68
CA ASP A 752 22.93 -33.85 -12.41
C ASP A 752 22.46 -32.54 -13.07
N LYS A 753 22.27 -31.51 -12.25
CA LYS A 753 22.02 -30.13 -12.65
C LYS A 753 23.20 -29.24 -12.17
N PRO A 754 23.36 -28.03 -12.74
CA PRO A 754 24.47 -27.13 -12.39
C PRO A 754 24.66 -26.85 -10.89
N HIS A 755 23.58 -26.71 -10.12
CA HIS A 755 23.60 -26.37 -8.70
C HIS A 755 23.22 -27.55 -7.80
N ARG A 756 22.45 -28.53 -8.32
CA ARG A 756 21.98 -29.67 -7.54
C ARG A 756 22.14 -31.01 -8.25
N ARG A 757 22.31 -32.07 -7.45
CA ARG A 757 22.16 -33.47 -7.89
C ARG A 757 20.83 -33.97 -7.36
N LEU A 758 19.90 -34.25 -8.27
CA LEU A 758 18.57 -34.75 -7.94
C LEU A 758 18.59 -36.28 -7.90
N VAL A 759 18.16 -36.87 -6.80
CA VAL A 759 18.11 -38.33 -6.63
C VAL A 759 16.67 -38.78 -6.47
N PHE A 760 16.18 -39.58 -7.40
CA PHE A 760 14.84 -40.16 -7.40
C PHE A 760 14.90 -41.60 -6.90
N THR A 761 14.20 -41.88 -5.79
CA THR A 761 14.10 -43.22 -5.21
C THR A 761 12.65 -43.69 -5.28
N TRP A 762 12.38 -44.69 -6.11
CA TRP A 762 11.09 -45.36 -6.19
C TRP A 762 11.01 -46.47 -5.11
N THR A 763 9.85 -46.63 -4.46
CA THR A 763 9.68 -47.50 -3.27
C THR A 763 9.55 -48.99 -3.57
N SER A 764 9.57 -49.39 -4.84
CA SER A 764 9.56 -50.79 -5.27
C SER A 764 10.94 -51.19 -5.80
N GLU A 765 11.45 -52.34 -5.35
CA GLU A 765 12.62 -52.99 -5.97
C GLU A 765 12.37 -53.09 -7.48
N THR A 766 13.20 -52.36 -8.24
CA THR A 766 13.19 -52.36 -9.70
C THR A 766 13.45 -53.80 -10.18
N PRO A 767 12.70 -54.34 -11.16
CA PRO A 767 12.99 -55.65 -11.74
C PRO A 767 14.35 -55.70 -12.44
#